data_AF-A0A7Y0GME2-F1
#
_entry.id   AF-A0A7Y0GME2-F1
#
_cell.length_a   1.000
_cell.length_b   1.000
_cell.length_c   1.000
_cell.angle_alpha   90.00
_cell.angle_beta   90.00
_cell.angle_gamma   90.00
#
_symmetry.space_group_name_H-M   'P 1'
#
loop_
_entity.id
_entity.type
_entity.pdbx_description
1 polymer ?
#
loop_
_entity_poly.entity_id
_entity_poly.type
_entity_poly.pdbx_seq_one_letter_code
_entity_poly.pdbx_strand_id
1 'polypeptide(L)'
;MVRTGELLDVLLAGGLRADRVTHVERLPARPGEQADWPTWADTDLVAGYRSLGVARPWRHQVEAAEAAWSGRHTVLATSTGSGKSLAFWLPSLTAVRADVAAAALDPGRIETFGRRGSVLYLCPTKALAADQLVSVDRLLAAGHARDVRVATCDGDTGFDERRWVQQYGDVVMTNPDFLHFALLPNHRRWARLLGSLRYVVVDECHAYRGVFGAHVAAVLRRLQRLAASYQAGPKGGPATPGGATAGMAASGGRAQRRGPVFLLASATTSDPAASAARLLGVRLDDVTAVTADTSPAGRKTFVLWQPPELPGARAAELDDEDPWATPLPLPPIDRDALDDAPGSPDGSAAHDGSAAHTVMAPLEPAEGSGPLGTGERVVADEPDRPRRSATAEVADLLADLTAAGARTLAFTRSRRAAESVATVTQAHLREIDDSLAGAVAAYRGGYLPEERRALESAIRGGRLRALATTNALELGVDITGLDAVLIAGWPGTRVSLWQQAGRAGRAGSEGLVALVAREDPLDTYLVHHPEAIFDTPVEATVFDPTNPYVLAPHLCAAAAELPLRTEDLPLFGPGTRELLDVLVERGALRRRPSGWYWTHADPASRLTDLRGTGGYPVRVIETTTGRVLGTVDAAAADSTVHRGAVYVHQGATYVVDELRLDDDVAFVGRRDVDYGTWARWLTSTEITSVTSEIQWGPITWGFGTVDVTTQVMSYQRKHIPDFQVIGTEELEMPARTLATTAVWWTAPESVREAAGVTAELTPGALHAAEHASIGLLPLLATCDRWDLGGLSTELHTDTGQATVFVHDAYPGGAGFAERGFALGATWLRATRAAIATCRCASGCPACVQSPKCGNSNHPLEKAAAVRLLDAVLAHAPHD
;
A
#
# COMPACT_ATOMS: atom_id res chain seq x y z
N MET A 1 -16.35 16.37 25.49
CA MET A 1 -16.51 16.06 24.05
C MET A 1 -16.59 17.40 23.36
N VAL A 2 -15.57 17.75 22.61
CA VAL A 2 -15.47 19.04 21.90
C VAL A 2 -16.27 18.91 20.62
N ARG A 3 -17.02 19.95 20.21
CA ARG A 3 -17.83 19.89 18.98
C ARG A 3 -16.92 19.98 17.76
N THR A 4 -17.31 19.35 16.64
CA THR A 4 -16.47 19.37 15.43
C THR A 4 -16.24 20.79 14.88
N GLY A 5 -17.19 21.72 15.07
CA GLY A 5 -16.97 23.14 14.76
C GLY A 5 -15.87 23.78 15.62
N GLU A 6 -15.90 23.54 16.93
CA GLU A 6 -14.89 24.04 17.88
C GLU A 6 -13.49 23.47 17.54
N LEU A 7 -13.41 22.21 17.09
CA LEU A 7 -12.15 21.60 16.64
C LEU A 7 -11.65 22.17 15.30
N LEU A 8 -12.53 22.57 14.38
CA LEU A 8 -12.14 23.29 13.17
C LEU A 8 -11.59 24.67 13.52
N ASP A 9 -12.23 25.40 14.43
CA ASP A 9 -11.77 26.71 14.90
C ASP A 9 -10.39 26.63 15.59
N VAL A 10 -10.11 25.51 16.28
CA VAL A 10 -8.77 25.18 16.81
C VAL A 10 -7.74 25.00 15.70
N LEU A 11 -8.01 24.20 14.65
CA LEU A 11 -7.07 24.05 13.53
C LEU A 11 -6.78 25.39 12.85
N LEU A 12 -7.82 26.20 12.64
CA LEU A 12 -7.74 27.52 12.02
C LEU A 12 -7.00 28.56 12.88
N ALA A 13 -6.74 28.26 14.16
CA ALA A 13 -6.11 29.16 15.14
C ALA A 13 -6.75 30.56 15.15
N GLY A 14 -8.08 30.62 15.23
CA GLY A 14 -8.83 31.88 15.18
C GLY A 14 -8.79 32.62 13.83
N GLY A 15 -8.43 31.93 12.75
CA GLY A 15 -8.32 32.47 11.39
C GLY A 15 -6.88 32.70 10.91
N LEU A 16 -5.87 32.58 11.78
CA LEU A 16 -4.45 32.76 11.45
C LEU A 16 -3.91 31.72 10.45
N ARG A 17 -4.61 30.60 10.26
CA ARG A 17 -4.28 29.54 9.29
C ARG A 17 -5.35 29.35 8.21
N ALA A 18 -6.26 30.32 8.03
CA ALA A 18 -7.37 30.21 7.08
C ALA A 18 -6.92 30.12 5.60
N ASP A 19 -5.75 30.66 5.29
CA ASP A 19 -5.06 30.56 4.00
C ASP A 19 -4.60 29.13 3.64
N ARG A 20 -4.48 28.24 4.64
CA ARG A 20 -4.02 26.85 4.49
C ARG A 20 -5.15 25.88 4.18
N VAL A 21 -6.41 26.30 4.34
CA VAL A 21 -7.58 25.45 4.07
C VAL A 21 -8.06 25.70 2.64
N THR A 22 -7.97 24.68 1.79
CA THR A 22 -8.40 24.78 0.39
C THR A 22 -9.85 24.35 0.18
N HIS A 23 -10.36 23.42 0.98
CA HIS A 23 -11.76 22.97 0.96
C HIS A 23 -12.24 22.49 2.34
N VAL A 24 -13.55 22.63 2.60
CA VAL A 24 -14.20 22.08 3.80
C VAL A 24 -15.49 21.36 3.40
N GLU A 25 -15.47 20.04 3.46
CA GLU A 25 -16.61 19.17 3.15
C GLU A 25 -17.41 18.82 4.41
N ARG A 26 -18.74 18.73 4.31
CA ARG A 26 -19.65 18.48 5.44
C ARG A 26 -20.50 17.24 5.19
N LEU A 27 -19.95 16.09 5.53
CA LEU A 27 -20.61 14.80 5.35
C LEU A 27 -21.79 14.66 6.35
N PRO A 28 -23.02 14.41 5.87
CA PRO A 28 -24.21 14.36 6.72
C PRO A 28 -24.23 13.12 7.62
N ALA A 29 -24.90 13.23 8.77
CA ALA A 29 -25.20 12.08 9.61
C ALA A 29 -26.22 11.16 8.92
N ARG A 30 -26.11 9.84 9.14
CA ARG A 30 -27.00 8.82 8.58
C ARG A 30 -27.59 7.97 9.71
N PRO A 31 -28.93 7.82 9.80
CA PRO A 31 -29.55 6.93 10.77
C PRO A 31 -29.22 5.45 10.47
N GLY A 32 -29.27 4.61 11.50
CA GLY A 32 -29.10 3.16 11.35
C GLY A 32 -30.42 2.45 11.05
N GLU A 33 -30.39 1.50 10.11
CA GLU A 33 -31.56 0.72 9.70
C GLU A 33 -31.40 -0.74 10.14
N GLN A 34 -32.27 -1.18 11.05
CA GLN A 34 -32.20 -2.50 11.67
C GLN A 34 -33.16 -3.51 11.03
N ALA A 35 -32.74 -4.77 10.98
CA ALA A 35 -33.54 -5.91 10.58
C ALA A 35 -33.76 -6.87 11.75
N ASP A 36 -34.61 -7.88 11.55
CA ASP A 36 -34.79 -8.95 12.54
C ASP A 36 -33.70 -10.01 12.41
N TRP A 37 -33.49 -10.76 13.48
CA TRP A 37 -32.53 -11.86 13.51
C TRP A 37 -32.99 -12.98 12.54
N PRO A 38 -32.09 -13.56 11.72
CA PRO A 38 -32.42 -14.68 10.85
C PRO A 38 -33.04 -15.86 11.62
N THR A 39 -34.07 -16.50 11.06
CA THR A 39 -34.79 -17.59 11.74
C THR A 39 -33.97 -18.87 11.88
N TRP A 40 -32.89 -19.01 11.11
CA TRP A 40 -31.93 -20.11 11.22
C TRP A 40 -30.80 -19.84 12.21
N ALA A 41 -30.67 -18.61 12.73
CA ALA A 41 -29.58 -18.24 13.62
C ALA A 41 -29.64 -19.02 14.94
N ASP A 42 -28.47 -19.47 15.41
CA ASP A 42 -28.37 -20.16 16.69
C ASP A 42 -28.81 -19.24 17.84
N THR A 43 -29.72 -19.73 18.69
CA THR A 43 -30.36 -18.94 19.75
C THR A 43 -29.40 -18.47 20.83
N ASP A 44 -28.35 -19.25 21.10
CA ASP A 44 -27.34 -18.95 22.11
C ASP A 44 -26.39 -17.85 21.58
N LEU A 45 -26.01 -17.91 20.30
CA LEU A 45 -25.27 -16.84 19.64
C LEU A 45 -26.08 -15.53 19.59
N VAL A 46 -27.39 -15.60 19.29
CA VAL A 46 -28.26 -14.42 19.32
C VAL A 46 -28.39 -13.84 20.73
N ALA A 47 -28.45 -14.67 21.77
CA ALA A 47 -28.41 -14.22 23.16
C ALA A 47 -27.07 -13.56 23.52
N GLY A 48 -25.95 -14.13 23.08
CA GLY A 48 -24.61 -13.56 23.26
C GLY A 48 -24.42 -12.21 22.57
N TYR A 49 -24.92 -12.06 21.33
CA TYR A 49 -24.90 -10.75 20.65
C TYR A 49 -25.75 -9.70 21.39
N ARG A 50 -26.92 -10.08 21.90
CA ARG A 50 -27.80 -9.18 22.66
C ARG A 50 -27.18 -8.72 23.98
N SER A 51 -26.51 -9.61 24.72
CA SER A 51 -25.80 -9.24 25.96
C SER A 51 -24.55 -8.39 25.71
N LEU A 52 -23.94 -8.51 24.52
CA LEU A 52 -22.91 -7.60 24.01
C LEU A 52 -23.46 -6.28 23.41
N GLY A 53 -24.76 -6.00 23.55
CA GLY A 53 -25.39 -4.73 23.17
C GLY A 53 -26.04 -4.69 21.78
N VAL A 54 -25.98 -5.78 21.00
CA VAL A 54 -26.63 -5.86 19.69
C VAL A 54 -28.07 -6.36 19.85
N ALA A 55 -29.01 -5.45 20.14
CA ALA A 55 -30.43 -5.80 20.28
C ALA A 55 -31.03 -6.39 18.99
N ARG A 56 -30.75 -5.73 17.86
CA ARG A 56 -31.10 -6.12 16.48
C ARG A 56 -29.92 -5.81 15.56
N PRO A 57 -29.62 -6.65 14.55
CA PRO A 57 -28.58 -6.39 13.55
C PRO A 57 -28.99 -5.27 12.58
N TRP A 58 -28.01 -4.66 11.93
CA TRP A 58 -28.24 -3.77 10.78
C TRP A 58 -28.67 -4.58 9.55
N ARG A 59 -29.50 -4.00 8.67
CA ARG A 59 -30.07 -4.71 7.52
C ARG A 59 -29.00 -5.39 6.65
N HIS A 60 -27.91 -4.68 6.34
CA HIS A 60 -26.81 -5.21 5.52
C HIS A 60 -26.13 -6.44 6.14
N GLN A 61 -26.12 -6.56 7.48
CA GLN A 61 -25.54 -7.71 8.15
C GLN A 61 -26.40 -8.96 7.92
N VAL A 62 -27.72 -8.80 7.96
CA VAL A 62 -28.71 -9.85 7.71
C VAL A 62 -28.71 -10.26 6.24
N GLU A 63 -28.72 -9.28 5.32
CA GLU A 63 -28.65 -9.53 3.87
C GLU A 63 -27.41 -10.39 3.49
N ALA A 64 -26.23 -10.03 4.03
CA ALA A 64 -25.01 -10.78 3.78
C ALA A 64 -25.00 -12.16 4.46
N ALA A 65 -25.51 -12.26 5.70
CA ALA A 65 -25.62 -13.52 6.43
C ALA A 65 -26.58 -14.50 5.73
N GLU A 66 -27.73 -14.04 5.24
CA GLU A 66 -28.69 -14.84 4.48
C GLU A 66 -28.11 -15.31 3.13
N ALA A 67 -27.43 -14.43 2.39
CA ALA A 67 -26.79 -14.79 1.13
C ALA A 67 -25.75 -15.92 1.32
N ALA A 68 -24.88 -15.80 2.32
CA ALA A 68 -23.90 -16.83 2.65
C ALA A 68 -24.52 -18.10 3.26
N TRP A 69 -25.58 -17.97 4.07
CA TRP A 69 -26.31 -19.12 4.60
C TRP A 69 -27.00 -19.91 3.50
N SER A 70 -27.53 -19.24 2.47
CA SER A 70 -28.14 -19.87 1.28
C SER A 70 -27.13 -20.63 0.40
N GLY A 71 -25.83 -20.38 0.59
CA GLY A 71 -24.74 -21.06 -0.11
C GLY A 71 -24.10 -20.26 -1.25
N ARG A 72 -24.46 -18.98 -1.43
CA ARG A 72 -23.83 -18.10 -2.44
C ARG A 72 -22.57 -17.45 -1.88
N HIS A 73 -21.57 -17.23 -2.73
CA HIS A 73 -20.43 -16.40 -2.34
C HIS A 73 -20.93 -14.99 -2.09
N THR A 74 -20.44 -14.36 -1.03
CA THR A 74 -20.97 -13.07 -0.59
C THR A 74 -19.83 -12.13 -0.28
N VAL A 75 -19.89 -10.90 -0.81
CA VAL A 75 -18.96 -9.81 -0.50
C VAL A 75 -19.73 -8.67 0.16
N LEU A 76 -19.34 -8.32 1.38
CA LEU A 76 -19.90 -7.20 2.14
C LEU A 76 -18.94 -6.01 2.08
N ALA A 77 -19.26 -5.02 1.24
CA ALA A 77 -18.47 -3.82 1.02
C ALA A 77 -19.15 -2.61 1.66
N THR A 78 -18.85 -2.36 2.94
CA THR A 78 -19.46 -1.30 3.77
C THR A 78 -18.39 -0.57 4.58
N SER A 79 -18.72 0.56 5.22
CA SER A 79 -17.71 1.41 5.87
C SER A 79 -17.00 0.73 7.04
N THR A 80 -15.86 1.27 7.45
CA THR A 80 -15.14 0.78 8.63
C THR A 80 -15.97 1.03 9.90
N GLY A 81 -16.15 0.01 10.73
CA GLY A 81 -17.01 0.10 11.91
C GLY A 81 -18.51 -0.17 11.67
N SER A 82 -18.94 -0.54 10.46
CA SER A 82 -20.35 -0.91 10.17
C SER A 82 -20.82 -2.19 10.88
N GLY A 83 -19.89 -2.95 11.48
CA GLY A 83 -20.17 -4.22 12.15
C GLY A 83 -20.07 -5.45 11.24
N LYS A 84 -19.25 -5.40 10.18
CA LYS A 84 -19.06 -6.49 9.20
C LYS A 84 -18.87 -7.88 9.83
N SER A 85 -18.17 -7.98 10.97
CA SER A 85 -17.90 -9.25 11.65
C SER A 85 -19.14 -10.06 11.99
N LEU A 86 -20.28 -9.42 12.30
CA LEU A 86 -21.53 -10.14 12.59
C LEU A 86 -22.03 -10.93 11.37
N ALA A 87 -21.94 -10.34 10.17
CA ALA A 87 -22.43 -10.94 8.92
C ALA A 87 -21.71 -12.24 8.56
N PHE A 88 -20.41 -12.36 8.88
CA PHE A 88 -19.66 -13.58 8.62
C PHE A 88 -19.61 -14.54 9.82
N TRP A 89 -19.52 -14.04 11.05
CA TRP A 89 -19.51 -14.93 12.23
C TRP A 89 -20.86 -15.60 12.51
N LEU A 90 -21.99 -14.91 12.29
CA LEU A 90 -23.32 -15.48 12.55
C LEU A 90 -23.59 -16.77 11.74
N PRO A 91 -23.48 -16.82 10.39
CA PRO A 91 -23.68 -18.04 9.63
C PRO A 91 -22.58 -19.08 9.89
N SER A 92 -21.32 -18.66 10.04
CA SER A 92 -20.20 -19.57 10.26
C SER A 92 -20.29 -20.32 11.59
N LEU A 93 -20.50 -19.60 12.70
CA LEU A 93 -20.59 -20.22 14.04
C LEU A 93 -21.89 -21.02 14.21
N THR A 94 -23.02 -20.53 13.68
CA THR A 94 -24.30 -21.27 13.68
C THR A 94 -24.16 -22.61 12.96
N ALA A 95 -23.47 -22.64 11.82
CA ALA A 95 -23.22 -23.88 11.08
C ALA A 95 -22.36 -24.88 11.87
N VAL A 96 -21.29 -24.41 12.53
CA VAL A 96 -20.45 -25.27 13.39
C VAL A 96 -21.32 -25.86 14.50
N ARG A 97 -22.07 -25.03 15.25
CA ARG A 97 -22.94 -25.46 16.35
C ARG A 97 -24.00 -26.47 15.91
N ALA A 98 -24.65 -26.26 14.76
CA ALA A 98 -25.61 -27.21 14.21
C ALA A 98 -24.97 -28.58 13.93
N ASP A 99 -23.75 -28.61 13.40
CA ASP A 99 -23.00 -29.85 13.15
C ASP A 99 -22.53 -30.51 14.47
N VAL A 100 -22.24 -29.73 15.54
CA VAL A 100 -22.00 -30.25 16.90
C VAL A 100 -23.25 -30.93 17.47
N ALA A 101 -24.39 -30.25 17.44
CA ALA A 101 -25.64 -30.74 17.98
C ALA A 101 -26.10 -32.03 17.27
N ALA A 102 -25.95 -32.08 15.94
CA ALA A 102 -26.23 -33.29 15.16
C ALA A 102 -25.34 -34.48 15.57
N ALA A 103 -24.04 -34.25 15.81
CA ALA A 103 -23.13 -35.31 16.26
C ALA A 103 -23.43 -35.81 17.69
N ALA A 104 -23.97 -34.97 18.56
CA ALA A 104 -24.39 -35.36 19.91
C ALA A 104 -25.66 -36.24 19.94
N LEU A 105 -26.51 -36.14 18.90
CA LEU A 105 -27.76 -36.90 18.79
C LEU A 105 -27.58 -38.32 18.20
N ASP A 106 -26.49 -38.59 17.48
CA ASP A 106 -26.12 -39.93 17.00
C ASP A 106 -24.64 -40.25 17.28
N PRO A 107 -24.29 -40.56 18.55
CA PRO A 107 -22.92 -40.88 18.96
C PRO A 107 -22.48 -42.30 18.56
N GLY A 108 -23.36 -43.12 17.98
CA GLY A 108 -23.12 -44.54 17.71
C GLY A 108 -22.56 -44.84 16.31
N ARG A 109 -22.69 -43.91 15.35
CA ARG A 109 -22.15 -44.08 13.99
C ARG A 109 -20.69 -43.63 13.90
N ILE A 110 -19.84 -44.48 13.34
CA ILE A 110 -18.45 -44.12 12.96
C ILE A 110 -18.45 -42.94 11.96
N GLU A 111 -19.52 -42.78 11.18
CA GLU A 111 -19.72 -41.72 10.18
C GLU A 111 -19.98 -40.32 10.77
N THR A 112 -20.50 -40.20 12.00
CA THR A 112 -20.79 -38.89 12.63
C THR A 112 -19.56 -38.29 13.30
N PHE A 113 -18.59 -39.12 13.70
CA PHE A 113 -17.34 -38.72 14.36
C PHE A 113 -16.42 -37.80 13.54
N GLY A 114 -16.64 -37.68 12.23
CA GLY A 114 -15.79 -36.90 11.30
C GLY A 114 -16.43 -35.66 10.67
N ARG A 115 -17.65 -35.27 11.08
CA ARG A 115 -18.51 -34.36 10.29
C ARG A 115 -18.76 -32.95 10.87
N ARG A 116 -18.06 -32.53 11.92
CA ARG A 116 -18.07 -31.12 12.36
C ARG A 116 -17.56 -30.22 11.23
N GLY A 117 -18.45 -29.38 10.68
CA GLY A 117 -18.09 -28.35 9.72
C GLY A 117 -17.02 -27.42 10.29
N SER A 118 -16.15 -26.91 9.42
CA SER A 118 -15.07 -26.01 9.83
C SER A 118 -15.04 -24.72 9.02
N VAL A 119 -14.37 -23.72 9.60
CA VAL A 119 -14.28 -22.35 9.11
C VAL A 119 -12.81 -21.95 9.04
N LEU A 120 -12.38 -21.43 7.89
CA LEU A 120 -11.10 -20.75 7.75
C LEU A 120 -11.36 -19.25 7.72
N TYR A 121 -10.67 -18.48 8.55
CA TYR A 121 -10.69 -17.02 8.53
C TYR A 121 -9.32 -16.51 8.06
N LEU A 122 -9.31 -15.70 7.01
CA LEU A 122 -8.13 -15.12 6.38
C LEU A 122 -8.16 -13.61 6.53
N CYS A 123 -7.10 -13.05 7.08
CA CYS A 123 -6.92 -11.61 7.25
C CYS A 123 -5.50 -11.17 6.86
N PRO A 124 -5.29 -9.91 6.45
CA PRO A 124 -3.98 -9.43 5.99
C PRO A 124 -2.95 -9.29 7.12
N THR A 125 -3.35 -9.24 8.39
CA THR A 125 -2.43 -9.02 9.53
C THR A 125 -2.71 -9.96 10.70
N LYS A 126 -1.65 -10.39 11.39
CA LYS A 126 -1.74 -11.20 12.63
C LYS A 126 -2.47 -10.46 13.77
N ALA A 127 -2.38 -9.13 13.80
CA ALA A 127 -3.06 -8.30 14.79
C ALA A 127 -4.59 -8.39 14.65
N LEU A 128 -5.11 -8.31 13.41
CA LEU A 128 -6.54 -8.49 13.14
C LEU A 128 -7.02 -9.92 13.49
N ALA A 129 -6.21 -10.94 13.23
CA ALA A 129 -6.51 -12.32 13.67
C ALA A 129 -6.70 -12.39 15.21
N ALA A 130 -5.81 -11.76 15.98
CA ALA A 130 -5.89 -11.74 17.44
C ALA A 130 -7.10 -10.94 17.96
N ASP A 131 -7.41 -9.79 17.36
CA ASP A 131 -8.58 -8.98 17.75
C ASP A 131 -9.91 -9.69 17.40
N GLN A 132 -9.98 -10.43 16.28
CA GLN A 132 -11.12 -11.29 15.99
C GLN A 132 -11.22 -12.48 16.95
N LEU A 133 -10.10 -13.13 17.34
CA LEU A 133 -10.11 -14.21 18.32
C LEU A 133 -10.72 -13.74 19.65
N VAL A 134 -10.23 -12.61 20.19
CA VAL A 134 -10.78 -12.00 21.42
C VAL A 134 -12.26 -11.64 21.27
N SER A 135 -12.69 -11.18 20.10
CA SER A 135 -14.09 -10.81 19.83
C SER A 135 -15.01 -12.03 19.77
N VAL A 136 -14.56 -13.12 19.13
CA VAL A 136 -15.29 -14.38 19.05
C VAL A 136 -15.34 -15.08 20.40
N ASP A 137 -14.24 -15.12 21.16
CA ASP A 137 -14.21 -15.71 22.51
C ASP A 137 -15.18 -15.00 23.46
N ARG A 138 -15.29 -13.66 23.38
CA ARG A 138 -16.29 -12.88 24.13
C ARG A 138 -17.71 -13.25 23.73
N LEU A 139 -18.00 -13.38 22.43
CA LEU A 139 -19.32 -13.80 21.94
C LEU A 139 -19.68 -15.22 22.41
N LEU A 140 -18.76 -16.17 22.27
CA LEU A 140 -18.97 -17.56 22.70
C LEU A 140 -19.16 -17.66 24.21
N ALA A 141 -18.41 -16.89 25.01
CA ALA A 141 -18.59 -16.82 26.45
C ALA A 141 -19.96 -16.19 26.83
N ALA A 142 -20.35 -15.10 26.17
CA ALA A 142 -21.60 -14.38 26.41
C ALA A 142 -22.85 -15.16 25.98
N GLY A 143 -22.73 -16.04 24.98
CA GLY A 143 -23.75 -17.00 24.57
C GLY A 143 -23.62 -18.38 25.22
N HIS A 144 -22.69 -18.60 26.16
CA HIS A 144 -22.40 -19.93 26.76
C HIS A 144 -22.01 -21.06 25.76
N ALA A 145 -21.62 -20.70 24.53
CA ALA A 145 -21.30 -21.59 23.41
C ALA A 145 -19.88 -22.21 23.49
N ARG A 146 -19.59 -22.94 24.57
CA ARG A 146 -18.24 -23.48 24.90
C ARG A 146 -17.79 -24.70 24.08
N ASP A 147 -18.65 -25.22 23.22
CA ASP A 147 -18.41 -26.41 22.39
C ASP A 147 -17.70 -26.10 21.05
N VAL A 148 -17.60 -24.83 20.67
CA VAL A 148 -16.86 -24.35 19.49
C VAL A 148 -15.40 -24.07 19.86
N ARG A 149 -14.47 -24.60 19.07
CA ARG A 149 -13.01 -24.45 19.28
C ARG A 149 -12.43 -23.49 18.25
N VAL A 150 -11.96 -22.35 18.72
CA VAL A 150 -11.41 -21.26 17.91
C VAL A 150 -9.93 -21.11 18.22
N ALA A 151 -9.10 -20.90 17.19
CA ALA A 151 -7.68 -20.63 17.39
C ALA A 151 -7.05 -19.87 16.21
N THR A 152 -6.03 -19.08 16.50
CA THR A 152 -5.07 -18.56 15.52
C THR A 152 -4.04 -19.63 15.15
N CYS A 153 -3.63 -19.69 13.89
CA CYS A 153 -2.51 -20.50 13.46
C CYS A 153 -1.74 -19.80 12.32
N ASP A 154 -0.54 -19.33 12.61
CA ASP A 154 0.33 -18.66 11.65
C ASP A 154 1.81 -19.07 11.82
N GLY A 155 2.74 -18.29 11.26
CA GLY A 155 4.17 -18.55 11.32
C GLY A 155 4.75 -18.60 12.73
N ASP A 156 4.16 -17.86 13.68
CA ASP A 156 4.66 -17.72 15.05
C ASP A 156 4.08 -18.81 15.98
N THR A 157 3.00 -19.47 15.56
CA THR A 157 2.33 -20.53 16.31
C THR A 157 3.25 -21.73 16.54
N GLY A 158 3.49 -22.07 17.80
CA GLY A 158 4.38 -23.15 18.22
C GLY A 158 3.94 -24.54 17.75
N PHE A 159 4.85 -25.52 17.81
CA PHE A 159 4.61 -26.85 17.24
C PHE A 159 3.41 -27.59 17.86
N ASP A 160 3.31 -27.61 19.19
CA ASP A 160 2.24 -28.33 19.90
C ASP A 160 0.88 -27.65 19.74
N GLU A 161 0.84 -26.32 19.79
CA GLU A 161 -0.36 -25.52 19.51
C GLU A 161 -0.84 -25.77 18.08
N ARG A 162 0.06 -25.68 17.08
CA ARG A 162 -0.24 -25.97 15.67
C ARG A 162 -0.79 -27.39 15.47
N ARG A 163 -0.23 -28.37 16.19
CA ARG A 163 -0.72 -29.77 16.19
C ARG A 163 -2.13 -29.88 16.79
N TRP A 164 -2.39 -29.16 17.89
CA TRP A 164 -3.72 -29.10 18.49
C TRP A 164 -4.74 -28.48 17.53
N VAL A 165 -4.41 -27.35 16.88
CA VAL A 165 -5.31 -26.68 15.92
C VAL A 165 -5.65 -27.62 14.74
N GLN A 166 -4.65 -28.30 14.17
CA GLN A 166 -4.85 -29.30 13.11
C GLN A 166 -5.87 -30.38 13.53
N GLN A 167 -5.72 -30.92 14.74
CA GLN A 167 -6.54 -32.01 15.25
C GLN A 167 -7.94 -31.56 15.71
N TYR A 168 -8.09 -30.36 16.30
CA TYR A 168 -9.27 -30.00 17.08
C TYR A 168 -9.94 -28.67 16.74
N GLY A 169 -9.28 -27.74 16.04
CA GLY A 169 -9.87 -26.43 15.73
C GLY A 169 -11.08 -26.51 14.80
N ASP A 170 -12.21 -25.95 15.19
CA ASP A 170 -13.40 -25.81 14.34
C ASP A 170 -13.32 -24.52 13.50
N VAL A 171 -12.78 -23.45 14.09
CA VAL A 171 -12.49 -22.17 13.43
C VAL A 171 -10.98 -21.89 13.50
N VAL A 172 -10.35 -21.73 12.34
CA VAL A 172 -8.90 -21.46 12.22
C VAL A 172 -8.69 -20.08 11.61
N MET A 173 -8.09 -19.17 12.39
CA MET A 173 -7.73 -17.81 11.94
C MET A 173 -6.27 -17.80 11.46
N THR A 174 -6.01 -17.31 10.24
CA THR A 174 -4.67 -17.32 9.63
C THR A 174 -4.51 -16.20 8.59
N ASN A 175 -3.38 -16.19 7.88
CA ASN A 175 -3.05 -15.23 6.83
C ASN A 175 -2.67 -15.94 5.52
N PRO A 176 -2.65 -15.23 4.37
CA PRO A 176 -2.32 -15.83 3.08
C PRO A 176 -0.92 -16.44 3.02
N ASP A 177 0.06 -15.84 3.71
CA ASP A 177 1.44 -16.31 3.77
C ASP A 177 1.53 -17.71 4.41
N PHE A 178 0.92 -17.91 5.59
CA PHE A 178 0.86 -19.22 6.24
C PHE A 178 0.03 -20.23 5.45
N LEU A 179 -1.08 -19.78 4.82
CA LEU A 179 -1.88 -20.63 3.95
C LEU A 179 -1.01 -21.19 2.80
N HIS A 180 -0.25 -20.33 2.12
CA HIS A 180 0.61 -20.71 1.00
C HIS A 180 1.84 -21.52 1.40
N PHE A 181 2.61 -21.09 2.40
CA PHE A 181 3.90 -21.69 2.73
C PHE A 181 3.79 -22.91 3.66
N ALA A 182 2.78 -22.96 4.53
CA ALA A 182 2.68 -23.98 5.58
C ALA A 182 1.44 -24.89 5.45
N LEU A 183 0.25 -24.33 5.20
CA LEU A 183 -0.99 -25.11 5.21
C LEU A 183 -1.17 -25.96 3.95
N LEU A 184 -1.23 -25.34 2.77
CA LEU A 184 -1.52 -26.05 1.51
C LEU A 184 -0.44 -27.08 1.13
N PRO A 185 0.88 -26.79 1.22
CA PRO A 185 1.91 -27.81 0.93
C PRO A 185 1.86 -29.00 1.89
N ASN A 186 1.36 -28.81 3.11
CA ASN A 186 1.18 -29.86 4.11
C ASN A 186 -0.30 -30.27 4.28
N HIS A 187 -1.14 -30.09 3.24
CA HIS A 187 -2.59 -30.29 3.27
C HIS A 187 -3.05 -31.60 3.94
N ARG A 188 -2.25 -32.67 3.87
CA ARG A 188 -2.54 -33.96 4.55
C ARG A 188 -2.66 -33.83 6.07
N ARG A 189 -1.90 -32.95 6.72
CA ARG A 189 -2.04 -32.65 8.16
C ARG A 189 -3.31 -31.87 8.48
N TRP A 190 -3.88 -31.21 7.47
CA TRP A 190 -5.10 -30.40 7.53
C TRP A 190 -6.32 -31.11 6.91
N ALA A 191 -6.23 -32.42 6.65
CA ALA A 191 -7.26 -33.19 5.95
C ALA A 191 -8.65 -33.11 6.63
N ARG A 192 -8.71 -33.07 7.96
CA ARG A 192 -9.96 -32.86 8.72
C ARG A 192 -10.58 -31.50 8.40
N LEU A 193 -9.78 -30.44 8.46
CA LEU A 193 -10.21 -29.08 8.15
C LEU A 193 -10.72 -29.01 6.70
N LEU A 194 -9.88 -29.38 5.73
CA LEU A 194 -10.20 -29.29 4.30
C LEU A 194 -11.41 -30.17 3.91
N GLY A 195 -11.56 -31.34 4.51
CA GLY A 195 -12.69 -32.24 4.30
C GLY A 195 -14.02 -31.77 4.90
N SER A 196 -14.00 -30.86 5.88
CA SER A 196 -15.20 -30.28 6.49
C SER A 196 -15.37 -28.77 6.24
N LEU A 197 -14.49 -28.16 5.45
CA LEU A 197 -14.41 -26.72 5.24
C LEU A 197 -15.69 -26.19 4.57
N ARG A 198 -16.53 -25.52 5.36
CA ARG A 198 -17.85 -25.05 4.96
C ARG A 198 -17.84 -23.56 4.60
N TYR A 199 -17.09 -22.76 5.35
CA TYR A 199 -16.92 -21.33 5.12
C TYR A 199 -15.45 -20.94 5.05
N VAL A 200 -15.13 -20.03 4.14
CA VAL A 200 -13.86 -19.30 4.14
C VAL A 200 -14.18 -17.82 4.23
N VAL A 201 -13.85 -17.20 5.35
CA VAL A 201 -13.95 -15.75 5.52
C VAL A 201 -12.67 -15.12 5.01
N VAL A 202 -12.79 -14.08 4.18
CA VAL A 202 -11.67 -13.29 3.63
C VAL A 202 -11.90 -11.84 4.04
N ASP A 203 -11.29 -11.44 5.14
CA ASP A 203 -11.45 -10.10 5.71
C ASP A 203 -10.50 -9.09 5.05
N GLU A 204 -10.93 -7.83 5.05
CA GLU A 204 -10.30 -6.68 4.40
C GLU A 204 -9.81 -6.97 2.96
N CYS A 205 -10.67 -7.57 2.13
CA CYS A 205 -10.24 -8.17 0.86
C CYS A 205 -9.72 -7.19 -0.21
N HIS A 206 -9.98 -5.89 -0.07
CA HIS A 206 -9.37 -4.81 -0.89
C HIS A 206 -7.87 -4.63 -0.62
N ALA A 207 -7.34 -5.14 0.50
CA ALA A 207 -5.91 -5.14 0.78
C ALA A 207 -5.15 -6.08 -0.18
N TYR A 208 -5.85 -7.02 -0.84
CA TYR A 208 -5.29 -7.94 -1.83
C TYR A 208 -5.35 -7.31 -3.23
N ARG A 209 -4.47 -6.34 -3.49
CA ARG A 209 -4.32 -5.60 -4.75
C ARG A 209 -2.93 -5.77 -5.38
N GLY A 210 -2.78 -5.39 -6.65
CA GLY A 210 -1.55 -5.55 -7.43
C GLY A 210 -1.06 -7.00 -7.47
N VAL A 211 0.26 -7.18 -7.52
CA VAL A 211 0.92 -8.50 -7.51
C VAL A 211 0.53 -9.34 -6.28
N PHE A 212 0.43 -8.74 -5.09
CA PHE A 212 -0.03 -9.45 -3.90
C PHE A 212 -1.47 -9.98 -4.05
N GLY A 213 -2.36 -9.19 -4.66
CA GLY A 213 -3.72 -9.61 -5.00
C GLY A 213 -3.75 -10.82 -5.94
N ALA A 214 -2.90 -10.82 -6.97
CA ALA A 214 -2.74 -11.93 -7.91
C ALA A 214 -2.25 -13.21 -7.20
N HIS A 215 -1.24 -13.10 -6.33
CA HIS A 215 -0.77 -14.22 -5.50
C HIS A 215 -1.90 -14.77 -4.62
N VAL A 216 -2.61 -13.91 -3.89
CA VAL A 216 -3.71 -14.33 -3.00
C VAL A 216 -4.84 -14.99 -3.79
N ALA A 217 -5.19 -14.51 -4.98
CA ALA A 217 -6.15 -15.17 -5.87
C ALA A 217 -5.72 -16.62 -6.18
N ALA A 218 -4.46 -16.82 -6.56
CA ALA A 218 -3.92 -18.14 -6.86
C ALA A 218 -3.84 -19.07 -5.63
N VAL A 219 -3.60 -18.53 -4.42
CA VAL A 219 -3.70 -19.28 -3.15
C VAL A 219 -5.15 -19.72 -2.89
N LEU A 220 -6.13 -18.84 -3.05
CA LEU A 220 -7.54 -19.14 -2.79
C LEU A 220 -8.10 -20.16 -3.80
N ARG A 221 -7.66 -20.11 -5.06
CA ARG A 221 -7.94 -21.12 -6.10
C ARG A 221 -7.36 -22.49 -5.72
N ARG A 222 -6.10 -22.56 -5.26
CA ARG A 222 -5.50 -23.80 -4.71
C ARG A 222 -6.26 -24.36 -3.51
N LEU A 223 -6.66 -23.49 -2.56
CA LEU A 223 -7.48 -23.89 -1.41
C LEU A 223 -8.82 -24.50 -1.83
N GLN A 224 -9.54 -23.89 -2.78
CA GLN A 224 -10.80 -24.42 -3.31
C GLN A 224 -10.65 -25.81 -3.90
N ARG A 225 -9.63 -25.98 -4.75
CA ARG A 225 -9.30 -27.24 -5.39
C ARG A 225 -8.98 -28.35 -4.37
N LEU A 226 -8.17 -28.04 -3.36
CA LEU A 226 -7.84 -28.97 -2.29
C LEU A 226 -9.07 -29.34 -1.44
N ALA A 227 -9.86 -28.36 -1.02
CA ALA A 227 -11.08 -28.59 -0.25
C ALA A 227 -12.09 -29.47 -1.03
N ALA A 228 -12.31 -29.16 -2.31
CA ALA A 228 -13.17 -29.97 -3.18
C ALA A 228 -12.65 -31.41 -3.34
N SER A 229 -11.33 -31.62 -3.40
CA SER A 229 -10.74 -32.97 -3.46
C SER A 229 -10.93 -33.76 -2.15
N TYR A 230 -10.85 -33.12 -0.98
CA TYR A 230 -11.10 -33.79 0.30
C TYR A 230 -12.58 -34.10 0.51
N GLN A 231 -13.46 -33.19 0.11
CA GLN A 231 -14.92 -33.34 0.23
C GLN A 231 -15.51 -34.38 -0.74
N ALA A 232 -14.82 -34.70 -1.84
CA ALA A 232 -15.28 -35.69 -2.81
C ALA A 232 -15.21 -37.16 -2.32
N GLY A 233 -14.48 -37.43 -1.22
CA GLY A 233 -14.29 -38.77 -0.68
C GLY A 233 -13.40 -39.69 -1.55
N PRO A 234 -13.08 -40.91 -1.06
CA PRO A 234 -12.27 -41.86 -1.81
C PRO A 234 -13.03 -42.41 -3.04
N LYS A 235 -12.50 -42.16 -4.24
CA LYS A 235 -12.95 -42.80 -5.49
C LYS A 235 -12.59 -44.30 -5.49
N GLY A 236 -13.32 -45.14 -4.76
CA GLY A 236 -12.99 -46.57 -4.64
C GLY A 236 -13.97 -47.50 -3.92
N GLY A 237 -15.16 -47.03 -3.52
CA GLY A 237 -16.24 -47.91 -3.04
C GLY A 237 -17.19 -48.31 -4.19
N PRO A 238 -17.64 -49.57 -4.28
CA PRO A 238 -18.67 -49.93 -5.26
C PRO A 238 -19.96 -49.15 -4.95
N ALA A 239 -20.60 -48.60 -5.98
CA ALA A 239 -21.89 -47.96 -5.83
C ALA A 239 -22.92 -49.01 -5.41
N THR A 240 -23.34 -49.01 -4.15
CA THR A 240 -24.38 -49.91 -3.64
C THR A 240 -25.76 -49.42 -4.11
N PRO A 241 -26.47 -50.13 -5.00
CA PRO A 241 -27.78 -49.71 -5.46
C PRO A 241 -28.84 -50.17 -4.45
N GLY A 242 -29.08 -49.37 -3.41
CA GLY A 242 -30.10 -49.70 -2.41
C GLY A 242 -30.08 -48.77 -1.21
N GLY A 243 -31.04 -47.85 -1.13
CA GLY A 243 -31.12 -46.87 -0.03
C GLY A 243 -32.23 -45.83 -0.14
N ALA A 244 -33.18 -45.98 -1.07
CA ALA A 244 -34.38 -45.16 -1.10
C ALA A 244 -35.38 -45.65 -0.04
N THR A 245 -35.21 -45.24 1.21
CA THR A 245 -36.27 -45.34 2.22
C THR A 245 -36.95 -44.00 2.38
N ALA A 246 -38.21 -43.93 1.95
CA ALA A 246 -39.03 -42.73 2.02
C ALA A 246 -39.40 -42.42 3.49
N GLY A 247 -39.06 -41.22 3.93
CA GLY A 247 -39.41 -40.69 5.24
C GLY A 247 -38.74 -39.33 5.47
N MET A 248 -39.50 -38.33 5.93
CA MET A 248 -39.06 -36.93 6.17
C MET A 248 -38.88 -36.03 4.93
N ALA A 249 -39.94 -35.88 4.14
CA ALA A 249 -40.13 -34.71 3.28
C ALA A 249 -40.69 -33.53 4.10
N ALA A 250 -39.82 -32.81 4.85
CA ALA A 250 -40.22 -31.62 5.62
C ALA A 250 -39.08 -30.62 5.93
N SER A 251 -38.04 -30.52 5.09
CA SER A 251 -37.09 -29.41 5.10
C SER A 251 -36.45 -29.27 3.71
N GLY A 252 -36.25 -28.04 3.23
CA GLY A 252 -35.85 -27.78 1.85
C GLY A 252 -34.51 -28.42 1.49
N GLY A 253 -34.53 -29.40 0.58
CA GLY A 253 -33.34 -30.15 0.17
C GLY A 253 -32.31 -29.28 -0.53
N ARG A 254 -31.19 -28.99 0.15
CA ARG A 254 -30.04 -28.32 -0.47
C ARG A 254 -29.31 -29.31 -1.39
N ALA A 255 -29.22 -28.98 -2.67
CA ALA A 255 -28.23 -29.62 -3.55
C ALA A 255 -26.83 -29.32 -2.98
N GLN A 256 -26.08 -30.36 -2.61
CA GLN A 256 -24.85 -30.17 -1.85
C GLN A 256 -23.72 -29.66 -2.74
N ARG A 257 -23.50 -28.34 -2.70
CA ARG A 257 -22.40 -27.64 -3.37
C ARG A 257 -21.07 -28.28 -2.96
N ARG A 258 -20.22 -28.59 -3.95
CA ARG A 258 -18.83 -29.02 -3.71
C ARG A 258 -17.95 -27.79 -3.52
N GLY A 259 -17.13 -27.77 -2.48
CA GLY A 259 -16.27 -26.64 -2.11
C GLY A 259 -16.94 -25.64 -1.17
N PRO A 260 -16.14 -24.90 -0.38
CA PRO A 260 -16.62 -23.97 0.65
C PRO A 260 -17.34 -22.75 0.08
N VAL A 261 -18.10 -22.08 0.94
CA VAL A 261 -18.71 -20.76 0.66
C VAL A 261 -17.77 -19.65 1.14
N PHE A 262 -17.37 -18.76 0.22
CA PHE A 262 -16.60 -17.58 0.57
C PHE A 262 -17.47 -16.43 1.08
N LEU A 263 -17.01 -15.84 2.18
CA LEU A 263 -17.55 -14.65 2.85
C LEU A 263 -16.46 -13.58 2.84
N LEU A 264 -16.53 -12.64 1.91
CA LEU A 264 -15.56 -11.57 1.78
C LEU A 264 -16.06 -10.32 2.51
N ALA A 265 -15.19 -9.66 3.27
CA ALA A 265 -15.48 -8.38 3.89
C ALA A 265 -14.53 -7.31 3.33
N SER A 266 -15.08 -6.13 3.04
CA SER A 266 -14.34 -5.03 2.44
C SER A 266 -14.81 -3.68 2.99
N ALA A 267 -13.95 -2.67 2.88
CA ALA A 267 -14.37 -1.29 2.75
C ALA A 267 -15.18 -1.09 1.45
N THR A 268 -15.87 0.05 1.35
CA THR A 268 -16.59 0.47 0.14
C THR A 268 -15.66 0.51 -1.07
N THR A 269 -16.07 -0.10 -2.18
CA THR A 269 -15.38 -0.13 -3.49
C THR A 269 -16.46 -0.16 -4.57
N SER A 270 -16.16 0.33 -5.79
CA SER A 270 -17.13 0.44 -6.89
C SER A 270 -17.56 -0.90 -7.48
N ASP A 271 -16.68 -1.90 -7.53
CA ASP A 271 -17.00 -3.23 -8.05
C ASP A 271 -16.51 -4.37 -7.14
N PRO A 272 -17.17 -4.57 -5.98
CA PRO A 272 -16.82 -5.64 -5.05
C PRO A 272 -17.17 -7.01 -5.60
N ALA A 273 -18.20 -7.11 -6.44
CA ALA A 273 -18.65 -8.37 -7.02
C ALA A 273 -17.62 -8.94 -8.00
N ALA A 274 -17.14 -8.15 -8.97
CA ALA A 274 -16.12 -8.59 -9.90
C ALA A 274 -14.76 -8.75 -9.24
N SER A 275 -14.39 -7.88 -8.29
CA SER A 275 -13.15 -8.05 -7.51
C SER A 275 -13.15 -9.39 -6.76
N ALA A 276 -14.24 -9.74 -6.09
CA ALA A 276 -14.40 -11.03 -5.42
C ALA A 276 -14.43 -12.21 -6.42
N ALA A 277 -15.16 -12.09 -7.53
CA ALA A 277 -15.22 -13.14 -8.55
C ALA A 277 -13.84 -13.42 -9.16
N ARG A 278 -13.08 -12.36 -9.49
CA ARG A 278 -11.69 -12.42 -9.97
C ARG A 278 -10.75 -13.06 -8.94
N LEU A 279 -10.86 -12.67 -7.67
CA LEU A 279 -10.06 -13.22 -6.57
C LEU A 279 -10.31 -14.73 -6.40
N LEU A 280 -11.56 -15.17 -6.49
CA LEU A 280 -11.93 -16.59 -6.31
C LEU A 280 -11.76 -17.45 -7.57
N GLY A 281 -11.74 -16.86 -8.78
CA GLY A 281 -11.79 -17.63 -10.03
C GLY A 281 -13.17 -18.23 -10.31
N VAL A 282 -14.23 -17.50 -9.97
CA VAL A 282 -15.65 -17.89 -10.19
C VAL A 282 -16.34 -16.88 -11.12
N ARG A 283 -17.56 -17.18 -11.58
CA ARG A 283 -18.33 -16.25 -12.42
C ARG A 283 -18.94 -15.15 -11.56
N LEU A 284 -19.20 -13.98 -12.16
CA LEU A 284 -19.80 -12.84 -11.48
C LEU A 284 -21.15 -13.21 -10.81
N ASP A 285 -22.01 -13.93 -11.53
CA ASP A 285 -23.33 -14.40 -11.04
C ASP A 285 -23.26 -15.33 -9.81
N ASP A 286 -22.10 -15.94 -9.55
CA ASP A 286 -21.90 -16.83 -8.41
C ASP A 286 -21.65 -16.03 -7.10
N VAL A 287 -21.48 -14.70 -7.20
CA VAL A 287 -21.18 -13.76 -6.10
C VAL A 287 -22.33 -12.77 -5.88
N THR A 288 -22.75 -12.63 -4.61
CA THR A 288 -23.68 -11.60 -4.14
C THR A 288 -22.91 -10.47 -3.47
N ALA A 289 -23.02 -9.24 -4.00
CA ALA A 289 -22.51 -8.06 -3.32
C ALA A 289 -23.59 -7.42 -2.43
N VAL A 290 -23.19 -7.05 -1.22
CA VAL A 290 -23.97 -6.21 -0.30
C VAL A 290 -23.16 -4.93 -0.07
N THR A 291 -23.66 -3.82 -0.65
CA THR A 291 -22.96 -2.52 -0.69
C THR A 291 -23.68 -1.42 0.09
N ALA A 292 -24.98 -1.60 0.37
CA ALA A 292 -25.79 -0.62 1.08
C ALA A 292 -25.49 -0.62 2.58
N ASP A 293 -24.56 0.23 3.01
CA ASP A 293 -24.29 0.44 4.43
C ASP A 293 -25.54 1.00 5.14
N THR A 294 -25.96 0.30 6.20
CA THR A 294 -27.14 0.62 7.01
C THR A 294 -26.81 0.81 8.50
N SER A 295 -25.52 0.91 8.85
CA SER A 295 -25.07 1.26 10.21
C SER A 295 -25.16 2.77 10.47
N PRO A 296 -25.32 3.26 11.71
CA PRO A 296 -25.41 4.69 11.98
C PRO A 296 -24.06 5.40 11.81
N ALA A 297 -24.07 6.55 11.14
CA ALA A 297 -22.89 7.42 10.96
C ALA A 297 -23.18 8.83 11.50
N GLY A 298 -22.23 9.43 12.22
CA GLY A 298 -22.34 10.80 12.68
C GLY A 298 -21.89 11.81 11.62
N ARG A 299 -22.18 13.09 11.87
CA ARG A 299 -21.76 14.20 11.00
C ARG A 299 -20.23 14.31 11.00
N LYS A 300 -19.61 14.48 9.83
CA LYS A 300 -18.16 14.72 9.75
C LYS A 300 -17.84 16.03 9.04
N THR A 301 -16.78 16.68 9.47
CA THR A 301 -16.15 17.78 8.74
C THR A 301 -14.82 17.27 8.20
N PHE A 302 -14.65 17.31 6.89
CA PHE A 302 -13.42 16.91 6.21
C PHE A 302 -12.75 18.16 5.67
N VAL A 303 -11.49 18.40 6.05
CA VAL A 303 -10.70 19.56 5.67
C VAL A 303 -9.62 19.13 4.70
N LEU A 304 -9.48 19.84 3.58
CA LEU A 304 -8.31 19.75 2.72
C LEU A 304 -7.36 20.89 3.10
N TRP A 305 -6.12 20.52 3.42
CA TRP A 305 -5.14 21.42 4.02
C TRP A 305 -3.85 21.41 3.21
N GLN A 306 -3.41 22.59 2.79
CA GLN A 306 -2.15 22.80 2.08
C GLN A 306 -1.17 23.52 3.01
N PRO A 307 0.00 22.93 3.34
CA PRO A 307 1.03 23.61 4.12
C PRO A 307 1.47 24.95 3.49
N PRO A 308 1.87 25.93 4.32
CA PRO A 308 2.25 27.26 3.85
C PRO A 308 3.56 27.22 3.06
N GLU A 309 3.72 28.17 2.14
CA GLU A 309 5.01 28.49 1.52
C GLU A 309 5.97 29.10 2.56
N LEU A 310 7.23 28.68 2.54
CA LEU A 310 8.27 29.30 3.35
C LEU A 310 8.81 30.56 2.65
N PRO A 311 9.28 31.59 3.40
CA PRO A 311 9.94 32.75 2.81
C PRO A 311 11.16 32.30 2.01
N GLY A 312 11.20 32.65 0.72
CA GLY A 312 12.14 32.06 -0.23
C GLY A 312 13.61 32.21 0.17
N ALA A 313 14.29 31.08 0.35
CA ALA A 313 15.73 31.00 0.18
C ALA A 313 16.08 31.22 -1.30
N ARG A 314 17.36 31.48 -1.60
CA ARG A 314 17.86 31.26 -2.97
C ARG A 314 17.70 29.78 -3.31
N ALA A 315 17.67 29.44 -4.60
CA ALA A 315 17.64 28.05 -5.09
C ALA A 315 18.99 27.31 -4.90
N ALA A 316 19.56 27.45 -3.71
CA ALA A 316 20.56 26.60 -3.11
C ALA A 316 19.90 26.00 -1.87
N GLU A 317 19.73 24.68 -1.88
CA GLU A 317 19.82 23.87 -0.66
C GLU A 317 18.70 24.05 0.37
N LEU A 318 17.52 23.52 0.05
CA LEU A 318 16.55 23.12 1.07
C LEU A 318 16.09 21.68 0.80
N ASP A 319 16.66 20.77 1.60
CA ASP A 319 16.21 19.43 1.92
C ASP A 319 15.59 18.59 0.79
N ASP A 320 16.47 17.93 0.01
CA ASP A 320 16.21 16.55 -0.42
C ASP A 320 15.96 15.73 0.87
N GLU A 321 14.70 15.59 1.32
CA GLU A 321 14.33 14.62 2.37
C GLU A 321 14.64 13.21 1.84
N ASP A 322 15.85 12.73 2.13
CA ASP A 322 16.12 11.30 2.20
C ASP A 322 15.04 10.66 3.08
N PRO A 323 14.32 9.61 2.60
CA PRO A 323 13.42 8.83 3.44
C PRO A 323 14.07 8.30 4.74
N TRP A 324 15.40 8.40 4.88
CA TRP A 324 16.22 7.97 5.99
C TRP A 324 17.08 9.06 6.70
N ALA A 325 16.80 10.38 6.53
CA ALA A 325 17.53 11.43 7.28
C ALA A 325 16.65 12.52 7.94
N THR A 326 16.94 12.80 9.22
CA THR A 326 16.71 14.10 9.87
C THR A 326 17.75 14.20 11.00
N PRO A 327 18.53 15.28 11.10
CA PRO A 327 19.50 15.43 12.19
C PRO A 327 18.79 15.59 13.53
N LEU A 328 19.27 14.87 14.56
CA LEU A 328 18.85 15.12 15.93
C LEU A 328 19.40 16.48 16.39
N PRO A 329 18.66 17.25 17.20
CA PRO A 329 19.25 18.41 17.87
C PRO A 329 20.37 17.92 18.79
N LEU A 330 21.60 18.31 18.51
CA LEU A 330 22.72 18.11 19.43
C LEU A 330 22.42 18.91 20.71
N PRO A 331 22.59 18.32 21.91
CA PRO A 331 22.61 19.12 23.13
C PRO A 331 23.76 20.15 23.02
N PRO A 332 23.62 21.35 23.61
CA PRO A 332 24.68 22.34 23.58
C PRO A 332 25.96 21.75 24.18
N ILE A 333 27.02 21.72 23.38
CA ILE A 333 28.36 21.40 23.88
C ILE A 333 28.75 22.57 24.78
N ASP A 334 28.83 22.31 26.08
CA ASP A 334 29.39 23.26 27.04
C ASP A 334 30.87 23.48 26.69
N ARG A 335 31.22 24.69 26.25
CA ARG A 335 32.58 25.04 25.80
C ARG A 335 33.46 25.53 26.95
N ASP A 336 32.94 25.63 28.17
CA ASP A 336 33.66 26.15 29.34
C ASP A 336 34.36 25.04 30.16
N ALA A 337 34.47 23.82 29.61
CA ALA A 337 35.04 22.64 30.29
C ALA A 337 36.35 22.10 29.65
N LEU A 338 37.15 22.95 28.99
CA LEU A 338 38.49 22.60 28.49
C LEU A 338 39.49 23.76 28.64
N ASP A 339 39.71 24.20 29.88
CA ASP A 339 40.82 25.12 30.21
C ASP A 339 41.51 24.67 31.51
N ASP A 340 42.47 23.75 31.38
CA ASP A 340 43.50 23.48 32.40
C ASP A 340 44.72 22.81 31.71
N ALA A 341 45.73 23.61 31.40
CA ALA A 341 47.00 23.17 30.83
C ALA A 341 47.95 22.62 31.92
N PRO A 342 49.06 21.94 31.58
CA PRO A 342 50.29 22.72 31.35
C PRO A 342 51.31 22.10 30.35
N GLY A 343 52.14 22.96 29.72
CA GLY A 343 53.42 22.50 29.12
C GLY A 343 53.93 23.24 27.88
N SER A 344 54.56 24.40 28.06
CA SER A 344 55.50 25.04 27.10
C SER A 344 56.86 24.28 27.06
N PRO A 345 57.90 24.62 26.24
CA PRO A 345 58.09 25.87 25.48
C PRO A 345 58.78 25.80 24.08
N ASP A 346 58.97 27.01 23.52
CA ASP A 346 59.98 27.50 22.56
C ASP A 346 59.82 27.19 21.04
N GLY A 347 60.05 28.14 20.12
CA GLY A 347 60.32 29.58 20.23
C GLY A 347 60.81 30.22 18.89
N SER A 348 60.78 31.56 18.76
CA SER A 348 61.36 32.39 17.64
C SER A 348 60.84 32.12 16.19
N ALA A 349 60.90 32.97 15.17
CA ALA A 349 60.90 34.44 14.94
C ALA A 349 60.57 34.64 13.42
N ALA A 350 60.34 35.82 12.82
CA ALA A 350 60.54 37.20 13.23
C ALA A 350 59.57 38.20 12.53
N HIS A 351 59.67 39.46 12.93
CA HIS A 351 59.17 40.71 12.35
C HIS A 351 59.44 40.97 10.85
N ASP A 352 58.45 41.56 10.15
CA ASP A 352 58.41 42.96 9.65
C ASP A 352 57.08 43.16 8.88
N GLY A 353 56.46 44.34 8.72
CA GLY A 353 56.76 45.71 9.16
C GLY A 353 55.98 46.71 8.27
N SER A 354 55.51 47.85 8.83
CA SER A 354 54.80 48.95 8.14
C SER A 354 53.35 48.68 7.67
N ALA A 355 52.37 49.60 7.69
CA ALA A 355 51.95 50.69 8.58
C ALA A 355 50.86 51.53 7.84
N ALA A 356 49.81 51.89 8.59
CA ALA A 356 49.08 53.16 8.51
C ALA A 356 48.15 53.55 7.32
N HIS A 357 46.90 53.85 7.73
CA HIS A 357 45.98 54.90 7.27
C HIS A 357 45.20 54.81 5.93
N THR A 358 43.90 54.48 6.11
CA THR A 358 42.71 55.29 5.75
C THR A 358 42.49 55.75 4.28
N VAL A 359 41.24 55.54 3.79
CA VAL A 359 40.35 56.49 3.05
C VAL A 359 39.61 55.87 1.84
N MET A 360 38.28 56.09 1.82
CA MET A 360 37.31 56.00 0.70
C MET A 360 37.00 54.64 0.03
N ALA A 361 35.73 54.53 -0.38
CA ALA A 361 35.19 53.44 -1.19
C ALA A 361 35.38 53.70 -2.71
N PRO A 362 35.52 52.66 -3.55
CA PRO A 362 35.24 52.71 -4.98
C PRO A 362 33.74 52.42 -5.22
N LEU A 363 32.96 53.31 -5.84
CA LEU A 363 32.87 53.55 -7.29
C LEU A 363 32.28 52.38 -8.08
N GLU A 364 31.02 52.56 -8.49
CA GLU A 364 30.31 51.67 -9.42
C GLU A 364 30.99 51.65 -10.81
N PRO A 365 31.08 50.49 -11.47
CA PRO A 365 31.49 50.43 -12.87
C PRO A 365 30.33 50.81 -13.81
N ALA A 366 30.63 51.65 -14.80
CA ALA A 366 29.66 52.24 -15.72
C ALA A 366 29.12 51.27 -16.79
N GLU A 367 27.98 51.64 -17.39
CA GLU A 367 27.34 50.92 -18.50
C GLU A 367 28.13 50.99 -19.83
N GLY A 368 27.97 49.94 -20.66
CA GLY A 368 28.44 49.86 -22.04
C GLY A 368 29.55 48.81 -22.26
N SER A 369 29.52 47.95 -23.28
CA SER A 369 28.56 47.82 -24.40
C SER A 369 28.52 46.36 -24.93
N GLY A 370 27.31 45.80 -25.00
CA GLY A 370 27.00 44.52 -25.66
C GLY A 370 25.86 44.71 -26.68
N PRO A 371 25.68 43.79 -27.65
CA PRO A 371 24.80 44.03 -28.80
C PRO A 371 23.31 44.17 -28.42
N LEU A 372 22.64 45.09 -29.12
CA LEU A 372 21.22 45.43 -28.94
C LEU A 372 20.27 44.40 -29.57
N GLY A 373 19.21 44.04 -28.83
CA GLY A 373 18.09 43.20 -29.26
C GLY A 373 18.18 41.78 -28.65
N THR A 374 17.18 41.27 -27.93
CA THR A 374 15.75 41.64 -27.85
C THR A 374 15.33 42.24 -26.50
N GLY A 375 14.26 43.04 -26.51
CA GLY A 375 13.74 43.73 -25.33
C GLY A 375 12.88 42.86 -24.41
N GLU A 376 13.36 41.68 -24.01
CA GLU A 376 12.74 40.97 -22.89
C GLU A 376 13.17 41.63 -21.58
N ARG A 377 12.18 42.04 -20.77
CA ARG A 377 12.42 42.24 -19.35
C ARG A 377 12.90 40.89 -18.81
N VAL A 378 14.12 40.86 -18.29
CA VAL A 378 14.51 39.82 -17.32
C VAL A 378 13.63 40.05 -16.09
N VAL A 379 12.44 39.46 -16.12
CA VAL A 379 11.69 39.13 -14.92
C VAL A 379 12.61 38.16 -14.20
N ALA A 380 13.20 38.59 -13.09
CA ALA A 380 13.85 37.64 -12.20
C ALA A 380 12.76 36.64 -11.79
N ASP A 381 12.94 35.36 -12.15
CA ASP A 381 12.03 34.31 -11.73
C ASP A 381 11.80 34.43 -10.23
N GLU A 382 10.53 34.37 -9.79
CA GLU A 382 10.25 34.38 -8.36
C GLU A 382 10.99 33.18 -7.73
N PRO A 383 11.82 33.40 -6.70
CA PRO A 383 12.59 32.33 -6.10
C PRO A 383 11.63 31.25 -5.59
N ASP A 384 11.90 30.00 -5.96
CA ASP A 384 11.01 28.89 -5.64
C ASP A 384 10.80 28.82 -4.12
N ARG A 385 9.54 28.75 -3.70
CA ARG A 385 9.16 28.82 -2.29
C ARG A 385 8.74 27.42 -1.83
N PRO A 386 9.67 26.63 -1.27
CA PRO A 386 9.32 25.31 -0.75
C PRO A 386 8.26 25.47 0.33
N ARG A 387 7.33 24.52 0.40
CA ARG A 387 6.32 24.49 1.45
C ARG A 387 6.88 23.85 2.70
N ARG A 388 6.27 24.17 3.84
CA ARG A 388 6.53 23.42 5.06
C ARG A 388 6.14 21.94 4.87
N SER A 389 6.95 21.03 5.37
CA SER A 389 6.66 19.60 5.27
C SER A 389 5.34 19.22 5.99
N ALA A 390 4.59 18.30 5.40
CA ALA A 390 3.32 17.83 5.95
C ALA A 390 3.48 17.18 7.35
N THR A 391 4.65 16.61 7.64
CA THR A 391 4.99 16.03 8.95
C THR A 391 5.13 17.11 10.02
N ALA A 392 5.86 18.19 9.75
CA ALA A 392 5.98 19.32 10.66
C ALA A 392 4.62 20.01 10.88
N GLU A 393 3.85 20.24 9.81
CA GLU A 393 2.51 20.83 9.91
C GLU A 393 1.54 19.94 10.72
N VAL A 394 1.55 18.62 10.50
CA VAL A 394 0.70 17.68 11.28
C VAL A 394 1.11 17.64 12.76
N ALA A 395 2.38 17.83 13.11
CA ALA A 395 2.81 17.88 14.51
C ALA A 395 2.25 19.11 15.26
N ASP A 396 2.20 20.28 14.63
CA ASP A 396 1.53 21.47 15.17
C ASP A 396 0.03 21.21 15.38
N LEU A 397 -0.66 20.73 14.34
CA LEU A 397 -2.10 20.47 14.40
C LEU A 397 -2.44 19.39 15.44
N LEU A 398 -1.55 18.40 15.64
CA LEU A 398 -1.72 17.36 16.66
C LEU A 398 -1.52 17.91 18.08
N ALA A 399 -0.59 18.84 18.27
CA ALA A 399 -0.38 19.52 19.55
C ALA A 399 -1.59 20.37 19.91
N ASP A 400 -2.08 21.21 18.98
CA ASP A 400 -3.26 22.07 19.17
C ASP A 400 -4.51 21.26 19.53
N LEU A 401 -4.79 20.17 18.80
CA LEU A 401 -5.91 19.28 19.08
C LEU A 401 -5.75 18.57 20.44
N THR A 402 -4.54 18.16 20.81
CA THR A 402 -4.28 17.48 22.10
C THR A 402 -4.44 18.43 23.29
N ALA A 403 -3.99 19.69 23.14
CA ALA A 403 -4.19 20.77 24.11
C ALA A 403 -5.67 21.13 24.28
N ALA A 404 -6.44 21.18 23.17
CA ALA A 404 -7.89 21.31 23.18
C ALA A 404 -8.63 20.08 23.79
N GLY A 405 -7.91 19.00 24.10
CA GLY A 405 -8.46 17.80 24.74
C GLY A 405 -9.13 16.80 23.79
N ALA A 406 -8.92 16.93 22.48
CA ALA A 406 -9.40 15.98 21.49
C ALA A 406 -8.64 14.65 21.55
N ARG A 407 -9.32 13.54 21.24
CA ARG A 407 -8.69 12.24 21.00
C ARG A 407 -8.42 12.07 19.51
N THR A 408 -7.16 12.00 19.13
CA THR A 408 -6.71 12.16 17.73
C THR A 408 -5.80 11.04 17.26
N LEU A 409 -5.97 10.57 16.02
CA LEU A 409 -4.94 9.79 15.32
C LEU A 409 -4.30 10.64 14.22
N ALA A 410 -2.98 10.62 14.12
CA ALA A 410 -2.23 11.22 13.01
C ALA A 410 -1.61 10.11 12.15
N PHE A 411 -2.14 9.89 10.95
CA PHE A 411 -1.60 8.91 10.00
C PHE A 411 -0.44 9.51 9.21
N THR A 412 0.63 8.74 9.02
CA THR A 412 1.85 9.12 8.30
C THR A 412 2.30 8.01 7.35
N ARG A 413 3.06 8.38 6.31
CA ARG A 413 3.53 7.46 5.27
C ARG A 413 4.69 6.55 5.70
N SER A 414 5.50 6.93 6.70
CA SER A 414 6.70 6.17 7.09
C SER A 414 6.81 5.96 8.60
N ARG A 415 7.54 4.92 9.01
CA ARG A 415 7.80 4.64 10.44
C ARG A 415 8.55 5.79 11.11
N ARG A 416 9.46 6.45 10.39
CA ARG A 416 10.24 7.61 10.86
C ARG A 416 9.35 8.85 11.01
N ALA A 417 8.45 9.09 10.06
CA ALA A 417 7.47 10.18 10.14
C ALA A 417 6.55 10.05 11.36
N ALA A 418 6.10 8.83 11.70
CA ALA A 418 5.30 8.60 12.92
C ALA A 418 6.06 8.96 14.21
N GLU A 419 7.32 8.51 14.33
CA GLU A 419 8.18 8.82 15.49
C GLU A 419 8.51 10.32 15.57
N SER A 420 8.79 10.96 14.42
CA SER A 420 9.07 12.41 14.31
C SER A 420 7.86 13.25 14.72
N VAL A 421 6.68 12.99 14.14
CA VAL A 421 5.43 13.69 14.49
C VAL A 421 5.13 13.56 15.98
N ALA A 422 5.25 12.37 16.57
CA ALA A 422 5.04 12.19 18.01
C ALA A 422 6.06 12.99 18.84
N THR A 423 7.34 12.95 18.48
CA THR A 423 8.42 13.63 19.22
C THR A 423 8.28 15.16 19.18
N VAL A 424 8.01 15.72 18.00
CA VAL A 424 7.79 17.17 17.81
C VAL A 424 6.50 17.61 18.53
N THR A 425 5.41 16.84 18.42
CA THR A 425 4.17 17.10 19.16
C THR A 425 4.42 17.13 20.67
N GLN A 426 5.19 16.17 21.21
CA GLN A 426 5.57 16.16 22.61
C GLN A 426 6.39 17.40 22.99
N ALA A 427 7.34 17.84 22.17
CA ALA A 427 8.12 19.05 22.42
C ALA A 427 7.22 20.29 22.53
N HIS A 428 6.36 20.53 21.53
CA HIS A 428 5.41 21.65 21.56
C HIS A 428 4.45 21.58 22.76
N LEU A 429 4.02 20.38 23.16
CA LEU A 429 3.18 20.22 24.35
C LEU A 429 3.93 20.54 25.65
N ARG A 430 5.24 20.25 25.78
CA ARG A 430 6.01 20.62 26.99
C ARG A 430 6.12 22.12 27.22
N GLU A 431 6.10 22.91 26.14
CA GLU A 431 6.10 24.38 26.23
C GLU A 431 4.75 24.93 26.75
N ILE A 432 3.66 24.17 26.62
CA ILE A 432 2.31 24.54 27.04
C ILE A 432 1.98 23.94 28.43
N ASP A 433 2.12 22.62 28.57
CA ASP A 433 1.88 21.82 29.77
C ASP A 433 2.62 20.46 29.65
N ASP A 434 3.71 20.29 30.40
CA ASP A 434 4.53 19.06 30.42
C ASP A 434 3.71 17.79 30.73
N SER A 435 2.60 17.89 31.47
CA SER A 435 1.73 16.75 31.75
C SER A 435 1.01 16.20 30.50
N LEU A 436 0.84 17.02 29.46
CA LEU A 436 0.24 16.61 28.19
C LEU A 436 1.21 15.85 27.29
N ALA A 437 2.52 16.03 27.43
CA ALA A 437 3.51 15.32 26.61
C ALA A 437 3.41 13.79 26.81
N GLY A 438 3.11 13.33 28.03
CA GLY A 438 2.85 11.91 28.33
C GLY A 438 1.55 11.34 27.73
N ALA A 439 0.67 12.18 27.17
CA ALA A 439 -0.57 11.77 26.54
C ALA A 439 -0.44 11.51 25.02
N VAL A 440 0.76 11.66 24.44
CA VAL A 440 1.05 11.45 23.02
C VAL A 440 2.15 10.39 22.86
N ALA A 441 1.97 9.47 21.91
CA ALA A 441 3.00 8.49 21.55
C ALA A 441 2.98 8.18 20.05
N ALA A 442 4.01 7.48 19.56
CA ALA A 442 3.99 6.86 18.24
C ALA A 442 3.40 5.44 18.30
N TYR A 443 2.94 4.92 17.17
CA TYR A 443 2.54 3.52 16.97
C TYR A 443 3.01 3.03 15.60
N ARG A 444 3.73 1.91 15.57
CA ARG A 444 4.12 1.25 14.31
C ARG A 444 4.11 -0.26 14.43
N GLY A 445 3.81 -0.93 13.31
CA GLY A 445 3.76 -2.40 13.25
C GLY A 445 5.09 -3.11 13.53
N GLY A 446 6.20 -2.39 13.61
CA GLY A 446 7.52 -2.91 14.01
C GLY A 446 7.81 -2.86 15.51
N TYR A 447 6.86 -2.46 16.35
CA TYR A 447 6.94 -2.62 17.81
C TYR A 447 6.56 -4.05 18.23
N LEU A 448 7.05 -4.47 19.39
CA LEU A 448 6.74 -5.77 19.99
C LEU A 448 5.23 -5.93 20.22
N PRO A 449 4.68 -7.16 20.18
CA PRO A 449 3.26 -7.40 20.42
C PRO A 449 2.76 -6.83 21.76
N GLU A 450 3.58 -6.89 22.80
CA GLU A 450 3.28 -6.38 24.14
C GLU A 450 3.20 -4.84 24.17
N GLU A 451 4.15 -4.17 23.50
CA GLU A 451 4.19 -2.71 23.36
C GLU A 451 2.95 -2.20 22.61
N ARG A 452 2.61 -2.85 21.49
CA ARG A 452 1.42 -2.49 20.70
C ARG A 452 0.13 -2.65 21.50
N ARG A 453 -0.04 -3.77 22.21
CA ARG A 453 -1.17 -3.99 23.13
C ARG A 453 -1.22 -2.94 24.26
N ALA A 454 -0.08 -2.52 24.79
CA ALA A 454 -0.01 -1.51 25.84
C ALA A 454 -0.44 -0.13 25.33
N LEU A 455 -0.03 0.26 24.12
CA LEU A 455 -0.44 1.50 23.43
C LEU A 455 -1.92 1.47 23.05
N GLU A 456 -2.41 0.36 22.48
CA GLU A 456 -3.82 0.13 22.13
C GLU A 456 -4.73 0.20 23.36
N SER A 457 -4.29 -0.37 24.48
CA SER A 457 -4.96 -0.26 25.78
C SER A 457 -4.92 1.18 26.32
N ALA A 458 -3.80 1.89 26.15
CA ALA A 458 -3.63 3.26 26.62
C ALA A 458 -4.52 4.26 25.87
N ILE A 459 -4.60 4.17 24.54
CA ILE A 459 -5.50 5.00 23.73
C ILE A 459 -6.96 4.63 24.01
N ARG A 460 -7.32 3.33 24.05
CA ARG A 460 -8.69 2.86 24.33
C ARG A 460 -9.18 3.30 25.72
N GLY A 461 -8.33 3.21 26.74
CA GLY A 461 -8.61 3.65 28.11
C GLY A 461 -8.45 5.15 28.37
N GLY A 462 -8.07 5.95 27.37
CA GLY A 462 -7.96 7.41 27.48
C GLY A 462 -6.73 7.93 28.26
N ARG A 463 -5.74 7.07 28.57
CA ARG A 463 -4.44 7.52 29.11
C ARG A 463 -3.63 8.25 28.04
N LEU A 464 -3.67 7.76 26.81
CA LEU A 464 -3.23 8.54 25.65
C LEU A 464 -4.43 9.29 25.08
N ARG A 465 -4.18 10.54 24.67
CA ARG A 465 -5.10 11.35 23.86
C ARG A 465 -4.77 11.23 22.37
N ALA A 466 -3.50 11.17 22.02
CA ALA A 466 -3.06 11.11 20.63
C ALA A 466 -2.08 9.98 20.33
N LEU A 467 -2.16 9.47 19.09
CA LEU A 467 -1.15 8.57 18.51
C LEU A 467 -0.77 9.02 17.10
N ALA A 468 0.52 9.18 16.84
CA ALA A 468 1.06 9.26 15.49
C ALA A 468 1.37 7.84 14.99
N THR A 469 0.87 7.46 13.81
CA THR A 469 0.87 6.07 13.35
C THR A 469 1.16 5.97 11.86
N THR A 470 1.66 4.82 11.41
CA THR A 470 1.56 4.45 9.98
C THR A 470 0.15 3.88 9.69
N ASN A 471 -0.04 3.29 8.51
CA ASN A 471 -1.18 2.41 8.20
C ASN A 471 -1.39 1.22 9.19
N ALA A 472 -0.55 1.03 10.21
CA ALA A 472 -0.69 -0.05 11.19
C ALA A 472 -1.99 0.04 12.03
N LEU A 473 -2.61 1.22 12.16
CA LEU A 473 -3.95 1.43 12.75
C LEU A 473 -5.04 1.72 11.71
N GLU A 474 -4.73 1.63 10.41
CA GLU A 474 -5.71 1.74 9.33
C GLU A 474 -6.69 0.56 9.37
N LEU A 475 -6.15 -0.64 9.65
CA LEU A 475 -6.88 -1.90 9.73
C LEU A 475 -6.90 -2.47 11.15
N GLY A 476 -7.99 -3.15 11.49
CA GLY A 476 -8.05 -4.18 12.54
C GLY A 476 -8.20 -3.79 14.01
N VAL A 477 -7.59 -2.71 14.51
CA VAL A 477 -7.76 -2.33 15.94
C VAL A 477 -9.09 -1.61 16.15
N ASP A 478 -9.92 -2.02 17.10
CA ASP A 478 -11.09 -1.23 17.49
C ASP A 478 -10.74 -0.12 18.50
N ILE A 479 -10.73 1.12 17.98
CA ILE A 479 -10.56 2.36 18.72
C ILE A 479 -11.84 3.18 18.52
N THR A 480 -12.58 3.40 19.60
CA THR A 480 -13.87 4.12 19.61
C THR A 480 -13.76 5.46 20.33
N GLY A 481 -14.57 6.44 19.90
CA GLY A 481 -14.59 7.79 20.49
C GLY A 481 -13.36 8.63 20.17
N LEU A 482 -12.84 8.56 18.94
CA LEU A 482 -11.88 9.53 18.42
C LEU A 482 -12.65 10.74 17.88
N ASP A 483 -12.23 11.93 18.31
CA ASP A 483 -12.85 13.20 17.93
C ASP A 483 -12.26 13.72 16.59
N ALA A 484 -10.98 13.43 16.32
CA ALA A 484 -10.28 13.90 15.13
C ALA A 484 -9.34 12.85 14.48
N VAL A 485 -9.08 13.01 13.19
CA VAL A 485 -8.03 12.30 12.44
C VAL A 485 -7.26 13.29 11.57
N LEU A 486 -5.93 13.25 11.65
CA LEU A 486 -5.02 13.92 10.72
C LEU A 486 -4.42 12.89 9.77
N ILE A 487 -4.26 13.22 8.50
CA ILE A 487 -3.66 12.36 7.47
C ILE A 487 -2.55 13.14 6.78
N ALA A 488 -1.29 12.75 7.00
CA ALA A 488 -0.10 13.37 6.40
C ALA A 488 0.15 12.82 4.99
N GLY A 489 -0.51 13.44 4.02
CA GLY A 489 -0.49 13.15 2.60
C GLY A 489 -1.38 11.99 2.15
N TRP A 490 -1.56 11.82 0.84
CA TRP A 490 -2.43 10.77 0.32
C TRP A 490 -1.97 9.38 0.78
N PRO A 491 -2.85 8.56 1.38
CA PRO A 491 -2.47 7.25 1.92
C PRO A 491 -2.23 6.18 0.85
N GLY A 492 -2.37 6.54 -0.44
CA GLY A 492 -2.12 5.68 -1.61
C GLY A 492 -3.41 5.29 -2.33
N THR A 493 -4.53 5.12 -1.64
CA THR A 493 -5.83 4.82 -2.28
C THR A 493 -7.00 5.54 -1.63
N ARG A 494 -8.09 5.78 -2.38
CA ARG A 494 -9.34 6.34 -1.83
C ARG A 494 -9.94 5.39 -0.77
N VAL A 495 -9.72 4.07 -0.88
CA VAL A 495 -10.08 3.08 0.17
C VAL A 495 -9.38 3.42 1.49
N SER A 496 -8.05 3.52 1.48
CA SER A 496 -7.24 3.82 2.67
C SER A 496 -7.62 5.17 3.29
N LEU A 497 -7.87 6.20 2.47
CA LEU A 497 -8.35 7.50 2.94
C LEU A 497 -9.65 7.35 3.75
N TRP A 498 -10.65 6.66 3.20
CA TRP A 498 -11.93 6.48 3.89
C TRP A 498 -11.84 5.52 5.08
N GLN A 499 -10.88 4.60 5.12
CA GLN A 499 -10.61 3.78 6.31
C GLN A 499 -9.99 4.59 7.45
N GLN A 500 -9.02 5.46 7.16
CA GLN A 500 -8.39 6.36 8.12
C GLN A 500 -9.38 7.43 8.60
N ALA A 501 -10.08 8.11 7.69
CA ALA A 501 -11.20 9.03 8.00
C ALA A 501 -12.38 8.33 8.73
N GLY A 502 -12.52 7.02 8.54
CA GLY A 502 -13.44 6.13 9.25
C GLY A 502 -13.09 5.87 10.72
N ARG A 503 -11.98 6.42 11.24
CA ARG A 503 -11.60 6.34 12.65
C ARG A 503 -12.26 7.42 13.51
N ALA A 504 -12.44 8.63 12.99
CA ALA A 504 -13.26 9.68 13.63
C ALA A 504 -14.76 9.50 13.33
N GLY A 505 -15.62 10.03 14.21
CA GLY A 505 -17.07 10.11 13.99
C GLY A 505 -17.80 8.76 13.91
N ARG A 506 -17.43 7.81 14.77
CA ARG A 506 -18.02 6.45 14.82
C ARG A 506 -19.30 6.41 15.67
N ALA A 507 -20.18 5.44 15.39
CA ALA A 507 -21.38 5.16 16.18
C ALA A 507 -22.31 6.39 16.40
N GLY A 508 -22.39 7.28 15.41
CA GLY A 508 -23.20 8.50 15.47
C GLY A 508 -22.52 9.72 16.08
N SER A 509 -21.29 9.62 16.62
CA SER A 509 -20.55 10.78 17.11
C SER A 509 -20.10 11.69 15.97
N GLU A 510 -19.95 12.99 16.24
CA GLU A 510 -19.32 13.88 15.27
C GLU A 510 -17.81 13.61 15.17
N GLY A 511 -17.17 14.04 14.07
CA GLY A 511 -15.73 13.86 13.88
C GLY A 511 -15.10 14.82 12.88
N LEU A 512 -13.88 15.26 13.19
CA LEU A 512 -13.03 16.05 12.30
C LEU A 512 -12.06 15.14 11.54
N VAL A 513 -11.82 15.43 10.27
CA VAL A 513 -10.76 14.80 9.47
C VAL A 513 -10.02 15.91 8.72
N ALA A 514 -8.68 15.88 8.71
CA ALA A 514 -7.88 16.77 7.88
C ALA A 514 -6.88 15.97 7.05
N LEU A 515 -6.91 16.16 5.73
CA LEU A 515 -5.88 15.68 4.80
C LEU A 515 -4.88 16.81 4.56
N VAL A 516 -3.66 16.66 5.06
CA VAL A 516 -2.56 17.62 4.93
C VAL A 516 -1.69 17.20 3.76
N ALA A 517 -1.73 17.93 2.66
CA ALA A 517 -0.98 17.61 1.44
C ALA A 517 0.55 17.63 1.67
N ARG A 518 1.23 16.65 1.08
CA ARG A 518 2.68 16.67 0.86
C ARG A 518 3.02 17.38 -0.44
N GLU A 519 4.32 17.66 -0.63
CA GLU A 519 4.87 18.14 -1.89
C GLU A 519 4.98 17.00 -2.93
N ASP A 520 3.83 16.50 -3.36
CA ASP A 520 3.69 15.49 -4.41
C ASP A 520 2.59 15.94 -5.41
N PRO A 521 2.65 15.56 -6.71
CA PRO A 521 1.70 16.02 -7.70
C PRO A 521 0.26 15.58 -7.41
N LEU A 522 0.07 14.39 -6.83
CA LEU A 522 -1.25 13.86 -6.49
C LEU A 522 -1.86 14.61 -5.31
N ASP A 523 -1.10 14.74 -4.21
CA ASP A 523 -1.53 15.47 -3.02
C ASP A 523 -1.91 16.93 -3.36
N THR A 524 -1.09 17.58 -4.19
CA THR A 524 -1.30 18.97 -4.63
C THR A 524 -2.51 19.09 -5.54
N TYR A 525 -2.72 18.15 -6.48
CA TYR A 525 -3.93 18.10 -7.30
C TYR A 525 -5.17 17.93 -6.42
N LEU A 526 -5.18 16.95 -5.51
CA LEU A 526 -6.32 16.59 -4.68
C LEU A 526 -6.81 17.71 -3.76
N VAL A 527 -5.93 18.56 -3.22
CA VAL A 527 -6.36 19.69 -2.39
C VAL A 527 -6.99 20.83 -3.19
N HIS A 528 -6.75 20.92 -4.50
CA HIS A 528 -7.39 21.90 -5.39
C HIS A 528 -8.55 21.32 -6.21
N HIS A 529 -8.72 20.00 -6.21
CA HIS A 529 -9.77 19.25 -6.92
C HIS A 529 -10.56 18.34 -5.96
N PRO A 530 -11.35 18.92 -5.02
CA PRO A 530 -12.12 18.15 -4.03
C PRO A 530 -13.09 17.13 -4.65
N GLU A 531 -13.60 17.38 -5.86
CA GLU A 531 -14.45 16.47 -6.63
C GLU A 531 -13.78 15.09 -6.86
N ALA A 532 -12.45 15.06 -6.97
CA ALA A 532 -11.67 13.84 -7.12
C ALA A 532 -11.60 13.00 -5.83
N ILE A 533 -11.98 13.56 -4.67
CA ILE A 533 -12.10 12.85 -3.39
C ILE A 533 -13.56 12.47 -3.10
N PHE A 534 -14.49 13.42 -3.27
CA PHE A 534 -15.85 13.32 -2.73
C PHE A 534 -16.90 12.85 -3.75
N ASP A 535 -16.79 13.27 -5.01
CA ASP A 535 -17.77 12.94 -6.05
C ASP A 535 -17.40 11.66 -6.82
N THR A 536 -16.13 11.27 -6.77
CA THR A 536 -15.61 10.08 -7.45
C THR A 536 -15.81 8.82 -6.58
N PRO A 537 -16.47 7.75 -7.07
CA PRO A 537 -16.62 6.52 -6.31
C PRO A 537 -15.24 5.87 -6.00
N VAL A 538 -15.18 5.09 -4.92
CA VAL A 538 -13.96 4.37 -4.56
C VAL A 538 -13.60 3.36 -5.65
N GLU A 539 -12.33 3.28 -6.05
CA GLU A 539 -11.89 2.50 -7.21
C GLU A 539 -12.16 1.00 -7.04
N ALA A 540 -12.22 0.29 -8.17
CA ALA A 540 -12.20 -1.17 -8.19
C ALA A 540 -10.79 -1.69 -7.83
N THR A 541 -10.70 -2.83 -7.14
CA THR A 541 -9.41 -3.41 -6.76
C THR A 541 -8.70 -3.95 -8.01
N VAL A 542 -7.56 -3.34 -8.38
CA VAL A 542 -6.77 -3.73 -9.56
C VAL A 542 -5.76 -4.82 -9.18
N PHE A 543 -5.79 -5.94 -9.89
CA PHE A 543 -4.79 -7.01 -9.90
C PHE A 543 -5.06 -7.96 -11.08
N ASP A 544 -4.00 -8.52 -11.68
CA ASP A 544 -4.13 -9.56 -12.72
C ASP A 544 -3.78 -10.97 -12.16
N PRO A 545 -4.76 -11.86 -11.95
CA PRO A 545 -4.51 -13.24 -11.52
C PRO A 545 -4.04 -14.17 -12.65
N THR A 546 -3.91 -13.67 -13.89
CA THR A 546 -3.40 -14.42 -15.05
C THR A 546 -1.94 -14.13 -15.40
N ASN A 547 -1.32 -13.11 -14.78
CA ASN A 547 0.10 -12.78 -14.93
C ASN A 547 0.95 -14.07 -14.84
N PRO A 548 1.70 -14.44 -15.90
CA PRO A 548 2.40 -15.71 -15.95
C PRO A 548 3.54 -15.82 -14.93
N TYR A 549 4.16 -14.71 -14.51
CA TYR A 549 5.22 -14.68 -13.50
C TYR A 549 4.68 -15.00 -12.10
N VAL A 550 3.43 -14.60 -11.82
CA VAL A 550 2.71 -14.98 -10.60
C VAL A 550 2.12 -16.39 -10.74
N LEU A 551 1.40 -16.66 -11.82
CA LEU A 551 0.62 -17.88 -11.97
C LEU A 551 1.51 -19.13 -12.12
N ALA A 552 2.63 -19.07 -12.84
CA ALA A 552 3.51 -20.21 -13.09
C ALA A 552 4.01 -20.92 -11.80
N PRO A 553 4.64 -20.23 -10.83
CA PRO A 553 5.06 -20.87 -9.58
C PRO A 553 3.86 -21.33 -8.73
N HIS A 554 2.71 -20.67 -8.81
CA HIS A 554 1.47 -21.17 -8.18
C HIS A 554 0.94 -22.45 -8.84
N LEU A 555 1.07 -22.64 -10.16
CA LEU A 555 0.73 -23.89 -10.84
C LEU A 555 1.70 -25.02 -10.47
N CYS A 556 2.99 -24.72 -10.32
CA CYS A 556 3.95 -25.68 -9.77
C CYS A 556 3.58 -26.12 -8.35
N ALA A 557 3.23 -25.16 -7.48
CA ALA A 557 2.76 -25.46 -6.13
C ALA A 557 1.45 -26.27 -6.12
N ALA A 558 0.48 -25.92 -7.00
CA ALA A 558 -0.76 -26.67 -7.16
C ALA A 558 -0.49 -28.12 -7.60
N ALA A 559 0.43 -28.35 -8.53
CA ALA A 559 0.82 -29.68 -9.00
C ALA A 559 1.60 -30.51 -7.95
N ALA A 560 2.29 -29.85 -7.02
CA ALA A 560 2.98 -30.48 -5.90
C ALA A 560 2.01 -30.93 -4.78
N GLU A 561 0.94 -30.17 -4.55
CA GLU A 561 -0.15 -30.54 -3.64
C GLU A 561 -0.94 -31.76 -4.17
N LEU A 562 -1.44 -31.64 -5.40
CA LEU A 562 -2.16 -32.69 -6.12
C LEU A 562 -1.88 -32.54 -7.63
N PRO A 563 -1.67 -33.63 -8.40
CA PRO A 563 -1.43 -33.52 -9.84
C PRO A 563 -2.52 -32.72 -10.54
N LEU A 564 -2.14 -31.65 -11.24
CA LEU A 564 -3.08 -30.80 -12.00
C LEU A 564 -3.74 -31.61 -13.11
N ARG A 565 -5.03 -31.41 -13.34
CA ARG A 565 -5.79 -32.07 -14.40
C ARG A 565 -6.55 -31.07 -15.25
N THR A 566 -7.03 -31.51 -16.41
CA THR A 566 -7.80 -30.69 -17.33
C THR A 566 -9.05 -30.07 -16.67
N GLU A 567 -9.68 -30.75 -15.72
CA GLU A 567 -10.81 -30.18 -14.95
C GLU A 567 -10.42 -29.01 -14.01
N ASP A 568 -9.13 -28.85 -13.67
CA ASP A 568 -8.64 -27.77 -12.80
C ASP A 568 -8.37 -26.46 -13.57
N LEU A 569 -8.11 -26.51 -14.89
CA LEU A 569 -7.65 -25.38 -15.70
C LEU A 569 -8.57 -24.14 -15.64
N PRO A 570 -9.92 -24.26 -15.77
CA PRO A 570 -10.81 -23.10 -15.73
C PRO A 570 -10.73 -22.29 -14.43
N LEU A 571 -10.36 -22.91 -13.31
CA LEU A 571 -10.22 -22.24 -12.01
C LEU A 571 -9.01 -21.29 -11.97
N PHE A 572 -7.97 -21.57 -12.76
CA PHE A 572 -6.78 -20.73 -12.85
C PHE A 572 -6.88 -19.66 -13.95
N GLY A 573 -7.81 -19.80 -14.88
CA GLY A 573 -8.15 -18.79 -15.89
C GLY A 573 -7.65 -19.13 -17.31
N PRO A 574 -7.88 -18.22 -18.29
CA PRO A 574 -7.34 -18.37 -19.65
C PRO A 574 -5.80 -18.39 -19.62
N GLY A 575 -5.16 -18.91 -20.68
CA GLY A 575 -3.69 -19.01 -20.77
C GLY A 575 -3.05 -20.09 -19.88
N THR A 576 -3.79 -20.65 -18.91
CA THR A 576 -3.28 -21.69 -17.99
C THR A 576 -2.70 -22.89 -18.74
N ARG A 577 -3.30 -23.29 -19.87
CA ARG A 577 -2.86 -24.50 -20.57
C ARG A 577 -1.54 -24.28 -21.30
N GLU A 578 -1.43 -23.14 -21.94
CA GLU A 578 -0.26 -22.66 -22.67
C GLU A 578 0.92 -22.52 -21.69
N LEU A 579 0.67 -21.90 -20.54
CA LEU A 579 1.65 -21.76 -19.45
C LEU A 579 2.08 -23.12 -18.87
N LEU A 580 1.16 -24.09 -18.75
CA LEU A 580 1.50 -25.46 -18.34
C LEU A 580 2.36 -26.21 -19.35
N ASP A 581 2.14 -25.99 -20.65
CA ASP A 581 2.98 -26.61 -21.68
C ASP A 581 4.39 -25.95 -21.71
N VAL A 582 4.52 -24.63 -21.49
CA VAL A 582 5.82 -23.95 -21.25
C VAL A 582 6.53 -24.46 -19.99
N LEU A 583 5.81 -24.69 -18.88
CA LEU A 583 6.38 -25.27 -17.66
C LEU A 583 6.87 -26.71 -17.85
N VAL A 584 6.29 -27.45 -18.79
CA VAL A 584 6.75 -28.80 -19.16
C VAL A 584 7.99 -28.75 -20.05
N GLU A 585 8.03 -27.83 -21.02
CA GLU A 585 9.19 -27.59 -21.88
C GLU A 585 10.42 -27.14 -21.06
N ARG A 586 10.23 -26.23 -20.10
CA ARG A 586 11.27 -25.79 -19.14
C ARG A 586 11.63 -26.85 -18.08
N GLY A 587 11.04 -28.05 -18.13
CA GLY A 587 11.30 -29.15 -17.19
C GLY A 587 10.76 -28.97 -15.76
N ALA A 588 10.12 -27.84 -15.45
CA ALA A 588 9.55 -27.56 -14.12
C ALA A 588 8.39 -28.51 -13.77
N LEU A 589 7.62 -28.95 -14.76
CA LEU A 589 6.54 -29.94 -14.62
C LEU A 589 6.71 -31.11 -15.57
N ARG A 590 6.14 -32.27 -15.21
CA ARG A 590 6.08 -33.43 -16.10
C ARG A 590 4.64 -33.78 -16.46
N ARG A 591 4.32 -33.72 -17.75
CA ARG A 591 3.02 -34.13 -18.28
C ARG A 591 2.89 -35.65 -18.37
N ARG A 592 1.72 -36.18 -18.04
CA ARG A 592 1.28 -37.58 -18.17
C ARG A 592 -0.17 -37.60 -18.68
N PRO A 593 -0.70 -38.75 -19.16
CA PRO A 593 -2.11 -38.83 -19.60
C PRO A 593 -3.13 -38.42 -18.54
N SER A 594 -2.76 -38.56 -17.26
CA SER A 594 -3.59 -38.26 -16.09
C SER A 594 -3.43 -36.83 -15.54
N GLY A 595 -2.57 -35.99 -16.13
CA GLY A 595 -2.33 -34.62 -15.65
C GLY A 595 -0.88 -34.15 -15.69
N TRP A 596 -0.62 -33.01 -15.03
CA TRP A 596 0.71 -32.41 -14.83
C TRP A 596 1.19 -32.64 -13.39
N TYR A 597 2.46 -33.04 -13.26
CA TYR A 597 3.05 -33.51 -12.02
C TYR A 597 4.29 -32.69 -11.67
N TRP A 598 4.40 -32.26 -10.40
CA TRP A 598 5.67 -31.83 -9.84
C TRP A 598 6.57 -33.05 -9.61
N THR A 599 7.86 -32.94 -9.94
CA THR A 599 8.82 -34.07 -9.86
C THR A 599 10.11 -33.75 -9.09
N HIS A 600 10.22 -32.56 -8.50
CA HIS A 600 11.40 -32.14 -7.75
C HIS A 600 11.24 -32.42 -6.24
N ALA A 601 12.37 -32.57 -5.54
CA ALA A 601 12.38 -32.77 -4.09
C ALA A 601 12.04 -31.48 -3.32
N ASP A 602 12.41 -30.32 -3.85
CA ASP A 602 12.17 -29.03 -3.20
C ASP A 602 10.67 -28.65 -3.19
N PRO A 603 10.20 -27.96 -2.13
CA PRO A 603 8.84 -27.45 -2.08
C PRO A 603 8.62 -26.36 -3.13
N ALA A 604 7.74 -26.61 -4.10
CA ALA A 604 7.36 -25.62 -5.12
C ALA A 604 6.78 -24.32 -4.55
N SER A 605 6.32 -24.30 -3.30
CA SER A 605 5.91 -23.07 -2.61
C SER A 605 7.05 -22.07 -2.38
N ARG A 606 8.32 -22.48 -2.47
CA ARG A 606 9.49 -21.59 -2.43
C ARG A 606 9.75 -20.83 -3.73
N LEU A 607 9.05 -21.18 -4.82
CA LEU A 607 9.19 -20.49 -6.12
C LEU A 607 8.43 -19.15 -6.17
N THR A 608 7.67 -18.80 -5.13
CA THR A 608 6.94 -17.54 -5.02
C THR A 608 7.51 -16.69 -3.90
N ASP A 609 7.71 -15.41 -4.19
CA ASP A 609 7.61 -14.37 -3.18
C ASP A 609 6.23 -13.72 -3.30
N LEU A 610 5.40 -13.80 -2.26
CA LEU A 610 4.04 -13.25 -2.28
C LEU A 610 4.03 -11.71 -2.26
N ARG A 611 5.13 -11.07 -1.83
CA ARG A 611 5.23 -9.62 -1.64
C ARG A 611 5.77 -8.89 -2.87
N GLY A 612 6.34 -9.59 -3.84
CA GLY A 612 6.81 -9.05 -5.10
C GLY A 612 8.08 -8.19 -4.99
N THR A 613 8.96 -8.44 -4.02
CA THR A 613 10.24 -7.71 -3.83
C THR A 613 11.30 -8.02 -4.90
N GLY A 614 10.95 -8.83 -5.91
CA GLY A 614 11.78 -9.06 -7.11
C GLY A 614 12.97 -10.00 -6.89
N GLY A 615 13.06 -10.68 -5.75
CA GLY A 615 14.17 -11.57 -5.40
C GLY A 615 14.40 -11.66 -3.89
N TYR A 616 15.45 -12.36 -3.47
CA TYR A 616 15.92 -12.29 -2.09
C TYR A 616 16.53 -10.91 -1.83
N PRO A 617 16.25 -10.28 -0.68
CA PRO A 617 16.79 -8.96 -0.40
C PRO A 617 18.28 -9.05 0.00
N VAL A 618 19.09 -8.15 -0.55
CA VAL A 618 20.53 -8.06 -0.30
C VAL A 618 20.78 -7.70 1.16
N ARG A 619 21.56 -8.51 1.87
CA ARG A 619 21.88 -8.34 3.29
C ARG A 619 23.05 -7.38 3.45
N VAL A 620 22.87 -6.34 4.25
CA VAL A 620 23.92 -5.36 4.56
C VAL A 620 24.67 -5.83 5.81
N ILE A 621 25.94 -6.18 5.67
CA ILE A 621 26.76 -6.81 6.72
C ILE A 621 27.97 -5.92 7.05
N GLU A 622 28.14 -5.60 8.32
CA GLU A 622 29.28 -4.83 8.83
C GLU A 622 30.55 -5.71 8.82
N THR A 623 31.52 -5.35 7.96
CA THR A 623 32.69 -6.18 7.63
C THR A 623 33.52 -6.58 8.85
N THR A 624 33.62 -5.70 9.85
CA THR A 624 34.45 -5.90 11.05
C THR A 624 33.79 -6.75 12.14
N THR A 625 32.47 -6.82 12.18
CA THR A 625 31.71 -7.51 13.26
C THR A 625 30.94 -8.74 12.76
N GLY A 626 30.72 -8.86 11.45
CA GLY A 626 29.82 -9.85 10.86
C GLY A 626 28.34 -9.58 11.15
N ARG A 627 28.01 -8.42 11.75
CA ARG A 627 26.63 -8.06 12.13
C ARG A 627 25.85 -7.67 10.88
N VAL A 628 24.70 -8.31 10.67
CA VAL A 628 23.70 -7.84 9.70
C VAL A 628 23.08 -6.55 10.23
N LEU A 629 23.30 -5.44 9.54
CA LEU A 629 22.70 -4.14 9.86
C LEU A 629 21.26 -4.05 9.33
N GLY A 630 21.00 -4.61 8.16
CA GLY A 630 19.70 -4.56 7.51
C GLY A 630 19.67 -5.31 6.19
N THR A 631 18.64 -5.04 5.41
CA THR A 631 18.44 -5.61 4.07
C THR A 631 17.95 -4.53 3.11
N VAL A 632 18.30 -4.65 1.83
CA VAL A 632 17.85 -3.79 0.72
C VAL A 632 17.21 -4.66 -0.35
N ASP A 633 16.12 -4.19 -0.96
CA ASP A 633 15.40 -4.98 -1.98
C ASP A 633 16.27 -5.24 -3.21
N ALA A 634 16.14 -6.43 -3.79
CA ALA A 634 17.00 -6.91 -4.88
C ALA A 634 17.05 -5.95 -6.08
N ALA A 635 15.93 -5.29 -6.39
CA ALA A 635 15.80 -4.33 -7.49
C ALA A 635 16.44 -2.96 -7.19
N ALA A 636 16.60 -2.59 -5.91
CA ALA A 636 17.22 -1.32 -5.49
C ALA A 636 18.71 -1.48 -5.10
N ALA A 637 19.22 -2.72 -5.05
CA ALA A 637 20.58 -3.00 -4.60
C ALA A 637 21.64 -2.23 -5.41
N ASP A 638 21.49 -2.18 -6.74
CA ASP A 638 22.48 -1.59 -7.63
C ASP A 638 22.58 -0.06 -7.51
N SER A 639 21.51 0.61 -7.04
CA SER A 639 21.47 2.05 -6.83
C SER A 639 21.68 2.49 -5.38
N THR A 640 21.49 1.58 -4.41
CA THR A 640 21.46 1.91 -2.97
C THR A 640 22.63 1.31 -2.18
N VAL A 641 23.15 0.16 -2.61
CA VAL A 641 24.27 -0.53 -1.94
C VAL A 641 25.33 -1.00 -2.94
N HIS A 642 25.53 -0.26 -4.03
CA HIS A 642 26.72 -0.41 -4.87
C HIS A 642 28.00 -0.10 -4.09
N ARG A 643 29.15 -0.55 -4.61
CA ARG A 643 30.46 -0.19 -4.05
C ARG A 643 30.63 1.33 -3.97
N GLY A 644 31.06 1.83 -2.81
CA GLY A 644 31.20 3.26 -2.55
C GLY A 644 29.92 3.96 -2.05
N ALA A 645 28.74 3.33 -2.11
CA ALA A 645 27.50 3.91 -1.59
C ALA A 645 27.58 4.19 -0.08
N VAL A 646 26.94 5.28 0.36
CA VAL A 646 26.77 5.63 1.77
C VAL A 646 25.45 5.07 2.28
N TYR A 647 25.53 4.11 3.20
CA TYR A 647 24.40 3.48 3.86
C TYR A 647 24.23 4.02 5.29
N VAL A 648 23.12 4.69 5.57
CA VAL A 648 22.84 5.26 6.90
C VAL A 648 22.00 4.28 7.74
N HIS A 649 22.55 3.83 8.87
CA HIS A 649 21.85 2.94 9.79
C HIS A 649 21.82 3.55 11.21
N GLN A 650 20.61 3.89 11.69
CA GLN A 650 20.39 4.49 13.01
C GLN A 650 21.25 5.76 13.27
N GLY A 651 21.42 6.61 12.26
CA GLY A 651 22.23 7.82 12.34
C GLY A 651 23.75 7.59 12.25
N ALA A 652 24.21 6.34 12.24
CA ALA A 652 25.60 6.01 11.91
C ALA A 652 25.76 5.79 10.41
N THR A 653 26.82 6.38 9.86
CA THR A 653 27.24 6.27 8.46
C THR A 653 28.12 5.04 8.23
N TYR A 654 27.81 4.32 7.17
CA TYR A 654 28.56 3.18 6.66
C TYR A 654 28.83 3.39 5.19
N VAL A 655 30.00 2.99 4.70
CA VAL A 655 30.31 3.00 3.27
C VAL A 655 30.43 1.56 2.78
N VAL A 656 29.79 1.25 1.65
CA VAL A 656 29.86 -0.08 1.05
C VAL A 656 31.25 -0.33 0.48
N ASP A 657 31.92 -1.35 1.00
CA ASP A 657 33.23 -1.81 0.55
C ASP A 657 33.11 -2.71 -0.69
N GLU A 658 32.10 -3.57 -0.71
CA GLU A 658 31.88 -4.61 -1.72
C GLU A 658 30.40 -5.00 -1.80
N LEU A 659 29.87 -5.19 -3.01
CA LEU A 659 28.55 -5.77 -3.28
C LEU A 659 28.74 -7.09 -4.02
N ARG A 660 28.24 -8.19 -3.45
CA ARG A 660 28.20 -9.52 -4.08
C ARG A 660 26.76 -9.87 -4.41
N LEU A 661 26.41 -9.69 -5.69
CA LEU A 661 25.08 -9.99 -6.21
C LEU A 661 24.78 -11.50 -6.16
N ASP A 662 25.75 -12.36 -6.46
CA ASP A 662 25.59 -13.83 -6.43
C ASP A 662 25.30 -14.39 -5.02
N ASP A 663 25.70 -13.68 -3.96
CA ASP A 663 25.53 -14.07 -2.56
C ASP A 663 24.33 -13.36 -1.86
N ASP A 664 23.67 -12.40 -2.52
CA ASP A 664 22.74 -11.44 -1.90
C ASP A 664 23.35 -10.75 -0.65
N VAL A 665 24.57 -10.21 -0.76
CA VAL A 665 25.29 -9.53 0.36
C VAL A 665 26.00 -8.25 -0.08
N ALA A 666 25.84 -7.18 0.70
CA ALA A 666 26.68 -5.98 0.66
C ALA A 666 27.52 -5.88 1.95
N PHE A 667 28.85 -5.79 1.81
CA PHE A 667 29.78 -5.59 2.93
C PHE A 667 30.04 -4.11 3.14
N VAL A 668 29.94 -3.65 4.38
CA VAL A 668 30.07 -2.23 4.72
C VAL A 668 31.02 -1.97 5.89
N GLY A 669 31.81 -0.91 5.74
CA GLY A 669 32.69 -0.39 6.78
C GLY A 669 32.08 0.86 7.41
N ARG A 670 32.07 0.95 8.75
CA ARG A 670 31.68 2.20 9.44
C ARG A 670 32.71 3.29 9.11
N ARG A 671 32.26 4.42 8.56
CA ARG A 671 33.09 5.59 8.25
C ARG A 671 32.28 6.85 8.52
N ASP A 672 32.85 7.77 9.27
CA ASP A 672 32.28 9.10 9.41
C ASP A 672 32.51 9.87 8.09
N VAL A 673 31.44 10.40 7.50
CA VAL A 673 31.45 11.06 6.19
C VAL A 673 30.45 12.21 6.18
N ASP A 674 30.86 13.30 5.55
CA ASP A 674 30.13 14.55 5.34
C ASP A 674 29.39 14.59 3.98
N TYR A 675 29.24 13.43 3.32
CA TYR A 675 28.67 13.32 1.98
C TYR A 675 27.71 12.14 1.84
N GLY A 676 26.73 12.28 0.95
CA GLY A 676 25.85 11.22 0.48
C GLY A 676 26.22 10.73 -0.92
N THR A 677 25.50 9.72 -1.41
CA THR A 677 25.73 9.12 -2.73
C THR A 677 24.44 8.97 -3.53
N TRP A 678 24.44 9.44 -4.77
CA TRP A 678 23.32 9.37 -5.70
C TRP A 678 23.72 8.61 -6.96
N ALA A 679 23.20 7.40 -7.13
CA ALA A 679 23.41 6.61 -8.35
C ALA A 679 22.79 7.29 -9.58
N ARG A 680 23.41 7.08 -10.74
CA ARG A 680 22.91 7.49 -12.06
C ARG A 680 22.83 6.25 -12.96
N TRP A 681 21.71 6.11 -13.66
CA TRP A 681 21.44 4.97 -14.51
C TRP A 681 20.91 5.39 -15.88
N LEU A 682 21.13 4.53 -16.86
CA LEU A 682 20.44 4.57 -18.14
C LEU A 682 19.22 3.65 -18.06
N THR A 683 18.10 4.08 -18.63
CA THR A 683 16.93 3.22 -18.86
C THR A 683 16.57 3.24 -20.35
N SER A 684 16.32 2.06 -20.92
CA SER A 684 15.74 1.88 -22.25
C SER A 684 14.47 1.04 -22.15
N THR A 685 13.64 1.06 -23.19
CA THR A 685 12.39 0.29 -23.27
C THR A 685 12.21 -0.20 -24.70
N GLU A 686 11.84 -1.46 -24.87
CA GLU A 686 11.54 -2.10 -26.15
C GLU A 686 10.11 -2.66 -26.12
N ILE A 687 9.31 -2.44 -27.17
CA ILE A 687 7.93 -2.95 -27.29
C ILE A 687 7.97 -4.39 -27.81
N THR A 688 7.81 -5.35 -26.89
CA THR A 688 7.85 -6.78 -27.25
C THR A 688 6.53 -7.28 -27.84
N SER A 689 5.39 -6.67 -27.48
CA SER A 689 4.09 -6.94 -28.12
C SER A 689 3.06 -5.86 -27.83
N VAL A 690 2.32 -5.45 -28.86
CA VAL A 690 1.14 -4.56 -28.71
C VAL A 690 -0.11 -5.40 -28.45
N THR A 691 -0.80 -5.13 -27.33
CA THR A 691 -2.04 -5.82 -26.94
C THR A 691 -3.29 -5.04 -27.37
N SER A 692 -3.24 -3.71 -27.27
CA SER A 692 -4.30 -2.83 -27.72
C SER A 692 -3.72 -1.49 -28.19
N GLU A 693 -4.30 -0.92 -29.22
CA GLU A 693 -3.91 0.39 -29.75
C GLU A 693 -5.17 1.14 -30.20
N ILE A 694 -5.25 2.42 -29.87
CA ILE A 694 -6.34 3.33 -30.22
C ILE A 694 -5.72 4.59 -30.82
N GLN A 695 -6.29 5.07 -31.91
CA GLN A 695 -5.85 6.30 -32.58
C GLN A 695 -6.68 7.49 -32.09
N TRP A 696 -6.02 8.44 -31.44
CA TRP A 696 -6.56 9.73 -31.03
C TRP A 696 -6.14 10.76 -32.08
N GLY A 697 -6.81 10.75 -33.23
CA GLY A 697 -6.42 11.55 -34.39
C GLY A 697 -5.01 11.18 -34.88
N PRO A 698 -3.99 12.07 -34.78
CA PRO A 698 -2.60 11.76 -35.10
C PRO A 698 -1.83 11.08 -33.96
N ILE A 699 -2.40 11.00 -32.75
CA ILE A 699 -1.77 10.42 -31.56
C ILE A 699 -2.04 8.92 -31.51
N THR A 700 -0.99 8.11 -31.40
CA THR A 700 -1.13 6.69 -31.05
C THR A 700 -1.22 6.55 -29.54
N TRP A 701 -2.30 5.95 -29.02
CA TRP A 701 -2.46 5.53 -27.62
C TRP A 701 -2.38 4.01 -27.54
N GLY A 702 -1.33 3.46 -26.92
CA GLY A 702 -1.00 2.04 -26.97
C GLY A 702 -0.87 1.37 -25.59
N PHE A 703 -1.12 0.07 -25.55
CA PHE A 703 -0.92 -0.79 -24.39
C PHE A 703 -0.40 -2.17 -24.81
N GLY A 704 0.53 -2.73 -24.03
CA GLY A 704 1.12 -4.03 -24.30
C GLY A 704 2.28 -4.38 -23.40
N THR A 705 3.05 -5.38 -23.82
CA THR A 705 4.23 -5.87 -23.10
C THR A 705 5.47 -5.11 -23.59
N VAL A 706 6.32 -4.73 -22.65
CA VAL A 706 7.61 -4.06 -22.89
C VAL A 706 8.72 -4.69 -22.06
N ASP A 707 9.94 -4.63 -22.57
CA ASP A 707 11.15 -4.95 -21.83
C ASP A 707 11.85 -3.65 -21.41
N VAL A 708 11.82 -3.33 -20.12
CA VAL A 708 12.45 -2.11 -19.56
C VAL A 708 13.84 -2.49 -19.03
N THR A 709 14.89 -2.06 -19.71
CA THR A 709 16.27 -2.35 -19.28
C THR A 709 16.86 -1.15 -18.55
N THR A 710 17.32 -1.35 -17.32
CA THR A 710 17.99 -0.32 -16.50
C THR A 710 19.39 -0.77 -16.11
N GLN A 711 20.36 0.14 -16.16
CA GLN A 711 21.75 -0.13 -15.78
C GLN A 711 22.35 1.07 -15.06
N VAL A 712 22.86 0.87 -13.83
CA VAL A 712 23.58 1.91 -13.07
C VAL A 712 24.99 2.05 -13.66
N MET A 713 25.36 3.27 -14.06
CA MET A 713 26.60 3.55 -14.80
C MET A 713 27.60 4.40 -14.03
N SER A 714 27.13 5.16 -13.05
CA SER A 714 27.98 5.99 -12.18
C SER A 714 27.21 6.37 -10.91
N TYR A 715 27.88 7.02 -9.98
CA TYR A 715 27.24 7.72 -8.88
C TYR A 715 27.92 9.06 -8.61
N GLN A 716 27.16 10.00 -8.07
CA GLN A 716 27.67 11.28 -7.58
C GLN A 716 27.82 11.24 -6.07
N ARG A 717 28.96 11.71 -5.58
CA ARG A 717 29.13 12.09 -4.17
C ARG A 717 28.78 13.56 -4.04
N LYS A 718 27.83 13.87 -3.17
CA LYS A 718 27.46 15.26 -2.85
C LYS A 718 27.65 15.53 -1.37
N HIS A 719 28.23 16.66 -1.02
CA HIS A 719 28.40 17.09 0.36
C HIS A 719 27.02 17.34 1.03
N ILE A 720 26.96 17.27 2.35
CA ILE A 720 25.73 17.44 3.14
C ILE A 720 26.01 18.55 4.17
N PRO A 721 25.14 19.57 4.29
CA PRO A 721 23.78 19.67 3.74
C PRO A 721 23.68 20.36 2.37
N ASP A 722 24.77 20.89 1.81
CA ASP A 722 24.72 21.77 0.63
C ASP A 722 24.54 21.04 -0.73
N PHE A 723 24.48 19.71 -0.73
CA PHE A 723 24.35 18.88 -1.94
C PHE A 723 25.33 19.23 -3.06
N GLN A 724 26.46 19.88 -2.76
CA GLN A 724 27.45 20.25 -3.75
C GLN A 724 28.13 18.98 -4.27
N VAL A 725 28.13 18.77 -5.59
CA VAL A 725 28.78 17.59 -6.20
C VAL A 725 30.30 17.66 -5.97
N ILE A 726 30.79 16.81 -5.07
CA ILE A 726 32.22 16.62 -4.75
C ILE A 726 32.92 15.89 -5.90
N GLY A 727 32.24 14.90 -6.49
CA GLY A 727 32.78 14.07 -7.54
C GLY A 727 31.76 13.13 -8.16
N THR A 728 32.09 12.59 -9.32
CA THR A 728 31.34 11.52 -9.99
C THR A 728 32.30 10.34 -10.18
N GLU A 729 31.85 9.14 -9.84
CA GLU A 729 32.63 7.90 -9.94
C GLU A 729 31.85 6.90 -10.81
N GLU A 730 32.52 6.27 -11.77
CA GLU A 730 31.92 5.30 -12.69
C GLU A 730 31.70 3.93 -12.03
N LEU A 731 30.67 3.20 -12.46
CA LEU A 731 30.30 1.89 -11.94
C LEU A 731 30.02 0.90 -13.07
N GLU A 732 30.65 -0.27 -13.00
CA GLU A 732 30.33 -1.42 -13.85
C GLU A 732 29.24 -2.29 -13.18
N MET A 733 27.97 -1.84 -13.24
CA MET A 733 26.84 -2.65 -12.78
C MET A 733 26.21 -3.44 -13.93
N PRO A 734 25.64 -4.64 -13.68
CA PRO A 734 24.92 -5.39 -14.70
C PRO A 734 23.65 -4.66 -15.15
N ALA A 735 23.30 -4.81 -16.44
CA ALA A 735 22.00 -4.38 -16.93
C ALA A 735 20.90 -5.33 -16.45
N ARG A 736 19.79 -4.78 -15.94
CA ARG A 736 18.61 -5.52 -15.50
C ARG A 736 17.43 -5.23 -16.41
N THR A 737 16.90 -6.26 -17.06
CA THR A 737 15.72 -6.17 -17.91
C THR A 737 14.47 -6.63 -17.15
N LEU A 738 13.49 -5.75 -17.05
CA LEU A 738 12.17 -5.99 -16.49
C LEU A 738 11.15 -6.14 -17.63
N ALA A 739 10.79 -7.39 -17.93
CA ALA A 739 9.64 -7.70 -18.79
C ALA A 739 8.34 -7.38 -18.03
N THR A 740 7.57 -6.41 -18.50
CA THR A 740 6.37 -5.88 -17.82
C THR A 740 5.33 -5.37 -18.82
N THR A 741 4.21 -4.82 -18.34
CA THR A 741 3.23 -4.14 -19.18
C THR A 741 3.35 -2.62 -19.06
N ALA A 742 3.11 -1.92 -20.18
CA ALA A 742 3.13 -0.47 -20.26
C ALA A 742 1.95 0.08 -21.05
N VAL A 743 1.58 1.31 -20.71
CA VAL A 743 0.77 2.22 -21.53
C VAL A 743 1.71 3.28 -22.09
N TRP A 744 1.53 3.65 -23.35
CA TRP A 744 2.31 4.69 -23.99
C TRP A 744 1.46 5.57 -24.90
N TRP A 745 1.96 6.78 -25.15
CA TRP A 745 1.40 7.69 -26.13
C TRP A 745 2.48 8.39 -26.92
N THR A 746 2.21 8.60 -28.21
CA THR A 746 3.15 9.27 -29.13
C THR A 746 2.77 10.74 -29.35
N ALA A 747 3.76 11.56 -29.67
CA ALA A 747 3.60 12.97 -30.04
C ALA A 747 4.30 13.23 -31.38
N PRO A 748 3.59 13.07 -32.51
CA PRO A 748 4.13 13.40 -33.83
C PRO A 748 4.66 14.83 -33.88
N GLU A 749 5.69 15.06 -34.70
CA GLU A 749 6.32 16.36 -34.89
C GLU A 749 5.30 17.47 -35.20
N SER A 750 4.35 17.21 -36.10
CA SER A 750 3.28 18.16 -36.44
C SER A 750 2.40 18.59 -35.25
N VAL A 751 2.23 17.72 -34.24
CA VAL A 751 1.49 18.06 -33.01
C VAL A 751 2.37 18.88 -32.06
N ARG A 752 3.65 18.51 -31.93
CA ARG A 752 4.63 19.25 -31.12
C ARG A 752 4.84 20.68 -31.64
N GLU A 753 5.01 20.83 -32.95
CA GLU A 753 5.14 22.13 -33.63
C GLU A 753 3.88 22.99 -33.45
N ALA A 754 2.68 22.42 -33.63
CA ALA A 754 1.42 23.11 -33.41
C ALA A 754 1.23 23.57 -31.95
N ALA A 755 1.80 22.83 -30.98
CA ALA A 755 1.84 23.20 -29.57
C ALA A 755 2.93 24.22 -29.21
N GLY A 756 3.78 24.64 -30.16
CA GLY A 756 4.95 25.48 -29.89
C GLY A 756 5.97 24.78 -28.98
N VAL A 757 6.14 23.46 -29.14
CA VAL A 757 7.14 22.64 -28.46
C VAL A 757 8.21 22.29 -29.49
N THR A 758 9.29 23.06 -29.50
CA THR A 758 10.43 22.87 -30.42
C THR A 758 11.19 21.59 -30.08
N ALA A 759 12.10 21.15 -30.97
CA ALA A 759 13.01 20.04 -30.69
C ALA A 759 13.78 20.25 -29.38
N GLU A 760 14.32 21.46 -29.16
CA GLU A 760 15.06 21.82 -27.93
C GLU A 760 14.22 21.66 -26.65
N LEU A 761 12.92 22.01 -26.69
CA LEU A 761 12.00 21.87 -25.55
C LEU A 761 11.40 20.47 -25.42
N THR A 762 11.51 19.62 -26.45
CA THR A 762 10.81 18.34 -26.51
C THR A 762 11.24 17.37 -25.40
N PRO A 763 12.54 17.12 -25.13
CA PRO A 763 12.97 16.25 -24.04
C PRO A 763 12.41 16.68 -22.68
N GLY A 764 12.52 17.98 -22.35
CA GLY A 764 12.01 18.51 -21.09
C GLY A 764 10.48 18.48 -20.97
N ALA A 765 9.76 18.66 -22.08
CA ALA A 765 8.29 18.62 -22.12
C ALA A 765 7.75 17.20 -21.90
N LEU A 766 8.35 16.21 -22.59
CA LEU A 766 7.99 14.80 -22.46
C LEU A 766 8.29 14.27 -21.05
N HIS A 767 9.48 14.59 -20.52
CA HIS A 767 9.93 14.14 -19.20
C HIS A 767 9.10 14.75 -18.05
N ALA A 768 8.73 16.03 -18.16
CA ALA A 768 7.81 16.64 -17.21
C ALA A 768 6.38 16.06 -17.30
N ALA A 769 5.90 15.74 -18.51
CA ALA A 769 4.61 15.07 -18.70
C ALA A 769 4.62 13.62 -18.17
N GLU A 770 5.72 12.88 -18.37
CA GLU A 770 5.96 11.54 -17.85
C GLU A 770 5.92 11.52 -16.31
N HIS A 771 6.75 12.33 -15.66
CA HIS A 771 6.83 12.42 -14.20
C HIS A 771 5.49 12.75 -13.55
N ALA A 772 4.75 13.70 -14.11
CA ALA A 772 3.42 14.07 -13.64
C ALA A 772 2.43 12.93 -13.90
N SER A 773 2.51 12.23 -15.04
CA SER A 773 1.64 11.08 -15.35
C SER A 773 1.85 9.93 -14.37
N ILE A 774 3.10 9.59 -14.04
CA ILE A 774 3.44 8.62 -13.00
C ILE A 774 2.89 9.05 -11.63
N GLY A 775 3.00 10.35 -11.31
CA GLY A 775 2.46 10.93 -10.07
C GLY A 775 0.93 10.85 -9.98
N LEU A 776 0.21 11.02 -11.09
CA LEU A 776 -1.25 11.08 -11.12
C LEU A 776 -1.95 9.73 -11.40
N LEU A 777 -1.27 8.71 -11.94
CA LEU A 777 -1.90 7.40 -12.19
C LEU A 777 -2.48 6.71 -10.93
N PRO A 778 -1.90 6.85 -9.71
CA PRO A 778 -2.51 6.35 -8.47
C PRO A 778 -3.90 6.93 -8.12
N LEU A 779 -4.36 7.98 -8.82
CA LEU A 779 -5.74 8.49 -8.73
C LEU A 779 -6.78 7.55 -9.37
N LEU A 780 -6.35 6.67 -10.28
CA LEU A 780 -7.22 5.92 -11.20
C LEU A 780 -6.94 4.41 -11.22
N ALA A 781 -5.69 4.03 -10.97
CA ALA A 781 -5.25 2.68 -10.68
C ALA A 781 -4.94 2.59 -9.18
N THR A 782 -5.42 1.55 -8.49
CA THR A 782 -5.18 1.37 -7.05
C THR A 782 -3.75 0.90 -6.76
N CYS A 783 -2.77 1.77 -7.01
CA CYS A 783 -1.34 1.55 -6.84
C CYS A 783 -0.72 2.64 -5.95
N ASP A 784 0.57 2.55 -5.70
CA ASP A 784 1.41 3.64 -5.21
C ASP A 784 2.25 4.22 -6.36
N ARG A 785 2.76 5.45 -6.23
CA ARG A 785 3.79 6.00 -7.14
C ARG A 785 5.04 5.11 -7.16
N TRP A 786 5.31 4.39 -6.06
CA TRP A 786 6.40 3.41 -6.00
C TRP A 786 6.17 2.15 -6.87
N ASP A 787 4.93 1.82 -7.21
CA ASP A 787 4.55 0.63 -8.00
C ASP A 787 4.67 0.84 -9.54
N LEU A 788 5.07 2.04 -9.98
CA LEU A 788 5.10 2.47 -11.37
C LEU A 788 6.51 2.94 -11.80
N GLY A 789 6.86 2.73 -13.07
CA GLY A 789 8.01 3.40 -13.71
C GLY A 789 7.58 4.11 -14.99
N GLY A 790 8.54 4.72 -15.68
CA GLY A 790 8.29 5.37 -16.96
C GLY A 790 9.58 5.64 -17.72
N LEU A 791 9.38 6.08 -18.96
CA LEU A 791 10.43 6.55 -19.86
C LEU A 791 9.83 7.58 -20.82
N SER A 792 10.56 8.65 -21.08
CA SER A 792 10.28 9.61 -22.13
C SER A 792 11.45 9.66 -23.11
N THR A 793 11.15 9.74 -24.41
CA THR A 793 12.16 9.91 -25.46
C THR A 793 11.61 10.73 -26.62
N GLU A 794 12.46 11.59 -27.20
CA GLU A 794 12.12 12.37 -28.40
C GLU A 794 11.98 11.50 -29.66
N LEU A 795 12.64 10.34 -29.70
CA LEU A 795 12.52 9.38 -30.78
C LEU A 795 12.67 7.96 -30.25
N HIS A 796 11.54 7.26 -30.05
CA HIS A 796 11.56 5.85 -29.70
C HIS A 796 11.79 4.99 -30.94
N THR A 797 12.60 3.93 -30.82
CA THR A 797 12.97 3.07 -31.95
C THR A 797 11.78 2.39 -32.62
N ASP A 798 10.81 1.98 -31.81
CA ASP A 798 9.74 1.08 -32.27
C ASP A 798 8.51 1.85 -32.75
N THR A 799 8.28 3.06 -32.22
CA THR A 799 7.20 3.95 -32.66
C THR A 799 7.62 4.95 -33.73
N GLY A 800 8.94 5.22 -33.86
CA GLY A 800 9.48 6.23 -34.78
C GLY A 800 9.06 7.67 -34.42
N GLN A 801 8.60 7.91 -33.19
CA GLN A 801 8.05 9.19 -32.74
C GLN A 801 8.51 9.53 -31.30
N ALA A 802 8.35 10.79 -30.91
CA ALA A 802 8.43 11.18 -29.51
C ALA A 802 7.37 10.42 -28.71
N THR A 803 7.76 9.75 -27.63
CA THR A 803 6.89 8.80 -26.92
C THR A 803 7.12 8.88 -25.42
N VAL A 804 6.02 8.84 -24.66
CA VAL A 804 6.02 8.70 -23.20
C VAL A 804 5.43 7.35 -22.84
N PHE A 805 6.17 6.58 -22.03
CA PHE A 805 5.77 5.30 -21.46
C PHE A 805 5.54 5.45 -19.95
N VAL A 806 4.51 4.78 -19.45
CA VAL A 806 4.34 4.48 -18.02
C VAL A 806 4.07 2.99 -17.89
N HIS A 807 4.85 2.33 -17.05
CA HIS A 807 4.86 0.87 -16.93
C HIS A 807 4.72 0.42 -15.48
N ASP A 808 4.28 -0.82 -15.29
CA ASP A 808 4.21 -1.42 -13.96
C ASP A 808 5.63 -1.80 -13.49
N ALA A 809 5.95 -1.57 -12.22
CA ALA A 809 7.27 -1.86 -11.63
C ALA A 809 7.48 -3.35 -11.27
N TYR A 810 6.72 -4.25 -11.90
CA TYR A 810 6.63 -5.68 -11.54
C TYR A 810 6.74 -6.61 -12.76
N PRO A 811 7.41 -7.77 -12.65
CA PRO A 811 7.48 -8.73 -13.74
C PRO A 811 6.10 -9.20 -14.24
N GLY A 812 5.87 -9.08 -15.54
CA GLY A 812 4.59 -9.41 -16.19
C GLY A 812 3.45 -8.41 -15.96
N GLY A 813 3.69 -7.32 -15.24
CA GLY A 813 2.68 -6.32 -14.91
C GLY A 813 1.81 -6.65 -13.69
N ALA A 814 1.25 -5.61 -13.06
CA ALA A 814 0.29 -5.68 -11.96
C ALA A 814 -1.15 -5.31 -12.40
N GLY A 815 -1.30 -4.73 -13.60
CA GLY A 815 -2.55 -4.26 -14.19
C GLY A 815 -2.77 -2.74 -14.07
N PHE A 816 -1.77 -1.97 -13.62
CA PHE A 816 -1.93 -0.52 -13.44
C PHE A 816 -1.80 0.23 -14.77
N ALA A 817 -0.87 -0.17 -15.62
CA ALA A 817 -0.74 0.29 -17.00
C ALA A 817 -2.01 0.02 -17.83
N GLU A 818 -2.61 -1.16 -17.71
CA GLU A 818 -3.89 -1.49 -18.37
C GLU A 818 -5.01 -0.54 -17.92
N ARG A 819 -5.08 -0.26 -16.61
CA ARG A 819 -6.04 0.68 -16.03
C ARG A 819 -5.79 2.12 -16.50
N GLY A 820 -4.53 2.52 -16.62
CA GLY A 820 -4.12 3.82 -17.19
C GLY A 820 -4.50 3.96 -18.65
N PHE A 821 -4.31 2.90 -19.45
CA PHE A 821 -4.75 2.85 -20.85
C PHE A 821 -6.27 3.00 -20.97
N ALA A 822 -7.04 2.25 -20.19
CA ALA A 822 -8.50 2.27 -20.20
C ALA A 822 -9.12 3.61 -19.75
N LEU A 823 -8.39 4.43 -18.98
CA LEU A 823 -8.82 5.74 -18.48
C LEU A 823 -7.95 6.90 -19.02
N GLY A 824 -7.29 6.69 -20.16
CA GLY A 824 -6.21 7.57 -20.64
C GLY A 824 -6.57 9.05 -20.74
N ALA A 825 -7.75 9.37 -21.27
CA ALA A 825 -8.20 10.75 -21.42
C ALA A 825 -8.46 11.43 -20.06
N THR A 826 -9.10 10.74 -19.12
CA THR A 826 -9.30 11.19 -17.74
C THR A 826 -7.96 11.41 -17.03
N TRP A 827 -7.03 10.48 -17.21
CA TRP A 827 -5.69 10.51 -16.61
C TRP A 827 -4.87 11.70 -17.10
N LEU A 828 -4.71 11.87 -18.42
CA LEU A 828 -3.93 12.98 -18.96
C LEU A 828 -4.56 14.35 -18.65
N ARG A 829 -5.90 14.47 -18.57
CA ARG A 829 -6.56 15.70 -18.10
C ARG A 829 -6.17 16.04 -16.65
N ALA A 830 -6.16 15.06 -15.75
CA ALA A 830 -5.71 15.24 -14.37
C ALA A 830 -4.21 15.60 -14.29
N THR A 831 -3.36 14.91 -15.06
CA THR A 831 -1.92 15.25 -15.22
C THR A 831 -1.73 16.70 -15.65
N ARG A 832 -2.39 17.12 -16.73
CA ARG A 832 -2.31 18.49 -17.26
C ARG A 832 -2.77 19.52 -16.24
N ALA A 833 -3.88 19.26 -15.55
CA ALA A 833 -4.41 20.14 -14.52
C ALA A 833 -3.43 20.29 -13.33
N ALA A 834 -2.84 19.20 -12.84
CA ALA A 834 -1.85 19.23 -11.77
C ALA A 834 -0.63 20.10 -12.12
N ILE A 835 -0.08 19.96 -13.34
CA ILE A 835 1.04 20.78 -13.80
C ILE A 835 0.65 22.26 -13.89
N ALA A 836 -0.51 22.57 -14.48
CA ALA A 836 -0.95 23.92 -14.75
C ALA A 836 -1.40 24.71 -13.50
N THR A 837 -1.95 24.03 -12.48
CA THR A 837 -2.42 24.67 -11.24
C THR A 837 -1.27 24.96 -10.26
N CYS A 838 -0.15 24.23 -10.36
CA CYS A 838 1.03 24.48 -9.53
C CYS A 838 1.67 25.84 -9.85
N ARG A 839 2.14 26.57 -8.83
CA ARG A 839 2.64 27.96 -8.95
C ARG A 839 4.13 28.14 -9.23
N CYS A 840 4.96 27.09 -9.08
CA CYS A 840 6.41 27.19 -9.33
C CYS A 840 6.73 27.59 -10.79
N ALA A 841 7.87 28.23 -11.04
CA ALA A 841 8.25 28.68 -12.37
C ALA A 841 8.71 27.51 -13.26
N SER A 842 9.80 26.84 -12.87
CA SER A 842 10.48 25.80 -13.66
C SER A 842 9.92 24.39 -13.45
N GLY A 843 9.51 24.05 -12.24
CA GLY A 843 8.97 22.74 -11.88
C GLY A 843 9.47 22.24 -10.53
N CYS A 844 8.58 21.69 -9.70
CA CYS A 844 8.85 21.30 -8.31
C CYS A 844 8.35 19.86 -8.01
N PRO A 845 8.64 19.29 -6.82
CA PRO A 845 8.12 17.98 -6.38
C PRO A 845 6.58 17.87 -6.45
N ALA A 846 5.88 18.98 -6.20
CA ALA A 846 4.43 19.10 -6.28
C ALA A 846 3.84 19.17 -7.72
N CYS A 847 4.64 18.98 -8.79
CA CYS A 847 4.08 18.86 -10.15
C CYS A 847 4.85 17.97 -11.13
N VAL A 848 6.14 18.21 -11.38
CA VAL A 848 6.88 17.61 -12.51
C VAL A 848 8.23 16.98 -12.13
N GLN A 849 8.65 17.07 -10.87
CA GLN A 849 9.83 16.35 -10.41
C GLN A 849 9.45 14.95 -9.89
N SER A 850 10.42 14.04 -9.97
CA SER A 850 10.30 12.66 -9.51
C SER A 850 11.48 12.25 -8.63
N PRO A 851 11.24 11.64 -7.45
CA PRO A 851 12.30 11.07 -6.62
C PRO A 851 12.90 9.79 -7.26
N LYS A 852 12.30 9.29 -8.35
CA LYS A 852 12.78 8.16 -9.16
C LYS A 852 13.60 8.60 -10.39
N CYS A 853 13.88 9.88 -10.58
CA CYS A 853 14.55 10.36 -11.78
C CYS A 853 16.07 10.13 -11.72
N GLY A 854 16.58 9.11 -12.42
CA GLY A 854 18.03 8.86 -12.58
C GLY A 854 18.79 10.00 -13.29
N ASN A 855 18.06 10.88 -14.00
CA ASN A 855 18.57 12.09 -14.64
C ASN A 855 18.55 13.33 -13.73
N SER A 856 18.36 13.15 -12.41
CA SER A 856 18.35 14.26 -11.43
C SER A 856 17.35 15.38 -11.78
N ASN A 857 16.17 15.01 -12.30
CA ASN A 857 15.10 15.94 -12.69
C ASN A 857 15.54 16.98 -13.74
N HIS A 858 16.43 16.60 -14.67
CA HIS A 858 16.89 17.49 -15.73
C HIS A 858 16.99 16.76 -17.09
N PRO A 859 16.56 17.36 -18.22
CA PRO A 859 15.83 18.62 -18.33
C PRO A 859 14.34 18.46 -17.92
N LEU A 860 13.69 19.54 -17.49
CA LEU A 860 12.24 19.59 -17.25
C LEU A 860 11.69 20.93 -17.74
N GLU A 861 10.66 20.89 -18.58
CA GLU A 861 10.07 22.09 -19.21
C GLU A 861 8.58 22.17 -18.90
N LYS A 862 8.24 22.66 -17.70
CA LYS A 862 6.87 22.72 -17.18
C LYS A 862 5.89 23.38 -18.15
N ALA A 863 6.23 24.56 -18.67
CA ALA A 863 5.34 25.31 -19.56
C ALA A 863 5.16 24.63 -20.93
N ALA A 864 6.18 23.94 -21.44
CA ALA A 864 6.09 23.16 -22.67
C ALA A 864 5.27 21.87 -22.49
N ALA A 865 5.40 21.21 -21.33
CA ALA A 865 4.62 20.02 -20.99
C ALA A 865 3.10 20.31 -20.95
N VAL A 866 2.67 21.46 -20.42
CA VAL A 866 1.25 21.85 -20.45
C VAL A 866 0.75 22.01 -21.88
N ARG A 867 1.50 22.72 -22.75
CA ARG A 867 1.11 22.89 -24.17
C ARG A 867 1.08 21.58 -24.93
N LEU A 868 2.04 20.69 -24.66
CA LEU A 868 2.09 19.34 -25.25
C LEU A 868 0.85 18.53 -24.85
N LEU A 869 0.53 18.49 -23.56
CA LEU A 869 -0.64 17.77 -23.05
C LEU A 869 -1.95 18.36 -23.57
N ASP A 870 -2.07 19.69 -23.71
CA ASP A 870 -3.23 20.32 -24.34
C ASP A 870 -3.42 19.86 -25.81
N ALA A 871 -2.34 19.80 -26.58
CA ALA A 871 -2.39 19.36 -27.98
C ALA A 871 -2.70 17.87 -28.13
N VAL A 872 -2.16 17.01 -27.24
CA VAL A 872 -2.51 15.58 -27.16
C VAL A 872 -3.98 15.39 -26.79
N LEU A 873 -4.45 16.10 -25.75
CA LEU A 873 -5.82 16.02 -25.25
C LEU A 873 -6.87 16.59 -26.22
N ALA A 874 -6.50 17.52 -27.09
CA ALA A 874 -7.36 18.03 -28.15
C ALA A 874 -7.79 16.96 -29.17
N HIS A 875 -7.08 15.82 -29.22
CA HIS A 875 -7.42 14.68 -30.07
C HIS A 875 -7.97 13.47 -29.30
N ALA A 876 -8.00 13.53 -27.96
CA ALA A 876 -8.56 12.47 -27.13
C ALA A 876 -10.09 12.35 -27.31
N PRO A 877 -10.68 11.16 -27.15
CA PRO A 877 -12.13 11.00 -27.21
C PRO A 877 -12.83 11.87 -26.15
N HIS A 878 -13.99 12.42 -26.54
CA HIS A 878 -14.92 13.02 -25.59
C HIS A 878 -15.65 11.92 -24.82
N ASP A 879 -15.79 12.12 -23.50
CA ASP A 879 -16.44 11.19 -22.56
C ASP A 879 -17.97 11.16 -22.73
#